data_AF-A0A4R7ZU74-F1
#
_entry.id   AF-A0A4R7ZU74-F1
#
_cell.length_a   1.000
_cell.length_b   1.000
_cell.length_c   1.000
_cell.angle_alpha   90.00
_cell.angle_beta   90.00
_cell.angle_gamma   90.00
#
_symmetry.space_group_name_H-M   'P 1'
#
loop_
_entity.id
_entity.type
_entity.pdbx_description
1 polymer ?
#
loop_
_entity_poly.entity_id
_entity_poly.type
_entity_poly.pdbx_seq_one_letter_code
_entity_poly.pdbx_strand_id
1 'polypeptide(L)'
;MGRRRALLVATYEYEDTGLRQLISPAQDAEALAEVLEDPAIAGFEVQVLINEPTSRVGEAIDEFYASAERDDLTLLYFSGHGLKDDNGRLYLAMKNTRRERLRFTALPTHMVNEAVEESSARQKILMLDCCYGGAYAVQQFAKADSAVHTKTELGGRGRIVLTATDSTQYAFEGSTIHGEVAQSVFTRHVVEGLRSGTADLDGDGDITADELYRYVYDAVVAEQPSQRPKQFADVEGRTVIASNVQWTLPTRITASLDSPLQPLRESGLQELGQLLQASNEKVRQTARAKLEELTNDDSRTISATAQAYLDTPLPPPRPQPVTSPTGRRPVTPTVRRPVGPTFGAAAKASVRRWRDRVHLPAMDWPTFLLMLPAAGLAITAATLDTTWYSIALAAVLTCAVLALLRLRDASTAFVAGLSAPGVVSAVILTSGLTSLVAMPFHSLPAALIAAAHVLWLGAGFAAWIRWRPARPHPQLRLVLLGAVAAALVLVIIVQAYRSPAHLLYPAILAILGAELAIAGPLLDLGRPFVAGWVLGGFAVWIALFHRFAEFSEPWQAVVGLFVVWMLLGVAVVRPVSIGFPTHRWLMAATLLAPAVMGGVAAAVLPPAARAPTAIGLAVSPDSQFLYAADIGNNRVVKINTTTREQVGDALRVGDHPSRLVLSPDGTTLYVANSGSDSISVITAGDWEVIGAPIAVADEPTELSLNSATHRLYVLSKKSETITVVNTQTRQTVGGPMASGPSPTDLAIDSKGERLYVAGRDSDEVTVIDAKTRQQARSPIKVGDEPRDLAPGPDGSLYVIGVKTFAVINTNVETTRPTPKDLPDESEAAAVSSDGKKVYILGSSGTADTVRIIDAGSRQVVASLTDDLGVAVELVVSGDDQRIYLSNFFQDGILVLDTVGPKVIGKIELKS
;
A
#
# COMPACT_ATOMS: atom_id res chain seq x y z
N MET A 1 -39.42 13.23 -12.14
CA MET A 1 -37.98 13.49 -12.12
C MET A 1 -37.55 13.48 -10.68
N GLY A 2 -36.54 12.69 -10.32
CA GLY A 2 -36.10 12.59 -8.94
C GLY A 2 -35.32 13.82 -8.48
N ARG A 3 -35.23 13.97 -7.16
CA ARG A 3 -34.55 15.06 -6.47
C ARG A 3 -33.05 14.83 -6.43
N ARG A 4 -32.28 15.91 -6.41
CA ARG A 4 -30.84 15.90 -6.18
C ARG A 4 -30.61 16.32 -4.74
N ARG A 5 -30.03 15.46 -3.92
CA ARG A 5 -29.92 15.71 -2.47
C ARG A 5 -28.47 15.50 -2.04
N ALA A 6 -27.93 16.43 -1.25
CA ALA A 6 -26.59 16.32 -0.74
C ALA A 6 -26.54 16.49 0.78
N LEU A 7 -25.74 15.66 1.45
CA LEU A 7 -25.43 15.77 2.87
C LEU A 7 -23.93 15.99 3.01
N LEU A 8 -23.52 17.13 3.55
CA LEU A 8 -22.13 17.54 3.71
C LEU A 8 -21.81 17.54 5.21
N VAL A 9 -20.82 16.74 5.60
CA VAL A 9 -20.39 16.60 7.00
C VAL A 9 -18.96 17.10 7.12
N ALA A 10 -18.76 18.16 7.89
CA ALA A 10 -17.44 18.74 8.16
C ALA A 10 -17.13 18.66 9.66
N THR A 11 -16.03 18.02 10.01
CA THR A 11 -15.53 17.99 11.39
C THR A 11 -14.10 18.48 11.45
N TYR A 12 -13.90 19.57 12.16
CA TYR A 12 -12.59 20.17 12.38
C TYR A 12 -12.32 20.46 13.86
N GLU A 13 -13.35 20.49 14.70
CA GLU A 13 -13.23 20.54 16.15
C GLU A 13 -13.35 19.15 16.80
N TYR A 14 -12.41 18.82 17.68
CA TYR A 14 -12.39 17.52 18.39
C TYR A 14 -12.21 17.70 19.90
N GLU A 15 -13.02 16.99 20.69
CA GLU A 15 -12.90 16.94 22.16
C GLU A 15 -11.65 16.19 22.63
N ASP A 16 -11.19 15.21 21.86
CA ASP A 16 -9.97 14.45 22.15
C ASP A 16 -8.74 15.26 21.75
N THR A 17 -7.94 15.65 22.74
CA THR A 17 -6.74 16.47 22.57
C THR A 17 -5.64 15.79 21.75
N GLY A 18 -5.73 14.48 21.51
CA GLY A 18 -4.83 13.74 20.65
C GLY A 18 -5.22 13.79 19.17
N LEU A 19 -6.36 14.39 18.81
CA LEU A 19 -6.73 14.71 17.43
C LEU A 19 -6.42 16.18 17.15
N ARG A 20 -5.64 16.42 16.09
CA ARG A 20 -5.32 17.78 15.65
C ARG A 20 -6.59 18.45 15.12
N GLN A 21 -6.85 19.68 15.56
CA GLN A 21 -7.93 20.49 15.00
C GLN A 21 -7.57 20.88 13.55
N LEU A 22 -8.54 20.76 12.65
CA LEU A 22 -8.37 21.08 11.23
C LEU A 22 -8.81 22.53 10.96
N ILE A 23 -8.37 23.11 9.84
CA ILE A 23 -8.70 24.51 9.51
C ILE A 23 -9.72 24.56 8.36
N SER A 24 -9.54 23.72 7.34
CA SER A 24 -10.28 23.78 6.09
C SER A 24 -11.70 23.17 6.08
N PRO A 25 -12.07 22.13 6.89
CA PRO A 25 -13.29 21.37 6.63
C PRO A 25 -14.60 22.18 6.59
N ALA A 26 -14.75 23.22 7.42
CA ALA A 26 -15.91 24.11 7.35
C ALA A 26 -16.00 24.84 6.01
N GLN A 27 -14.88 25.44 5.60
CA GLN A 27 -14.78 26.24 4.39
C GLN A 27 -14.91 25.37 3.14
N ASP A 28 -14.35 24.16 3.18
CA ASP A 28 -14.47 23.16 2.13
C ASP A 28 -15.95 22.75 1.94
N ALA A 29 -16.66 22.47 3.03
CA ALA A 29 -18.09 22.13 2.96
C ALA A 29 -18.96 23.32 2.53
N GLU A 30 -18.67 24.54 3.01
CA GLU A 30 -19.40 25.74 2.58
C GLU A 30 -19.19 26.05 1.09
N ALA A 31 -17.95 25.97 0.60
CA ALA A 31 -17.63 26.21 -0.81
C ALA A 31 -18.24 25.14 -1.74
N LEU A 32 -18.24 23.88 -1.31
CA LEU A 32 -18.91 22.80 -2.06
C LEU A 32 -20.44 22.96 -2.02
N ALA A 33 -21.02 23.35 -0.88
CA ALA A 33 -22.45 23.61 -0.77
C ALA A 33 -22.89 24.72 -1.75
N GLU A 34 -22.14 25.82 -1.84
CA GLU A 34 -22.45 26.93 -2.74
C GLU A 34 -22.58 26.47 -4.21
N VAL A 35 -21.64 25.65 -4.69
CA VAL A 35 -21.65 25.16 -6.07
C VAL A 35 -22.69 24.07 -6.30
N LEU A 36 -22.95 23.22 -5.29
CA LEU A 36 -23.96 22.18 -5.37
C LEU A 36 -25.39 22.75 -5.33
N GLU A 37 -25.65 23.79 -4.53
CA GLU A 37 -26.97 24.43 -4.44
C GLU A 37 -27.33 25.25 -5.69
N ASP A 38 -26.32 25.79 -6.41
CA ASP A 38 -26.56 26.60 -7.59
C ASP A 38 -27.36 25.81 -8.65
N PRO A 39 -28.59 26.24 -8.99
CA PRO A 39 -29.44 25.53 -9.94
C PRO A 39 -28.92 25.58 -11.38
N ALA A 40 -28.05 26.53 -11.71
CA ALA A 40 -27.39 26.60 -13.01
C ALA A 40 -26.25 25.58 -13.13
N ILE A 41 -25.57 25.27 -12.01
CA ILE A 41 -24.44 24.35 -11.97
C ILE A 41 -24.92 22.92 -11.67
N ALA A 42 -25.47 22.66 -10.47
CA ALA A 42 -25.74 21.29 -10.02
C ALA A 42 -27.15 21.06 -9.47
N GLY A 43 -27.74 22.05 -8.78
CA GLY A 43 -29.14 22.06 -8.33
C GLY A 43 -29.50 21.03 -7.26
N PHE A 44 -28.61 20.81 -6.28
CA PHE A 44 -28.85 19.93 -5.13
C PHE A 44 -29.59 20.65 -3.99
N GLU A 45 -30.46 19.93 -3.31
CA GLU A 45 -30.92 20.26 -1.96
C GLU A 45 -29.81 19.87 -0.97
N VAL A 46 -29.10 20.84 -0.40
CA VAL A 46 -27.92 20.60 0.44
C VAL A 46 -28.24 20.75 1.93
N GLN A 47 -27.79 19.79 2.73
CA GLN A 47 -27.75 19.86 4.19
C GLN A 47 -26.30 19.82 4.66
N VAL A 48 -25.88 20.82 5.43
CA VAL A 48 -24.52 20.90 6.00
C VAL A 48 -24.57 20.64 7.51
N LEU A 49 -23.72 19.74 7.99
CA LEU A 49 -23.49 19.44 9.41
C LEU A 49 -22.04 19.78 9.77
N ILE A 50 -21.86 20.67 10.74
CA ILE A 50 -20.54 21.15 11.16
C ILE A 50 -20.30 20.80 12.63
N ASN A 51 -19.21 20.08 12.91
CA ASN A 51 -18.78 19.73 14.27
C ASN A 51 -19.89 19.09 15.12
N GLU A 52 -20.73 18.28 14.50
CA GLU A 52 -21.80 17.54 15.18
C GLU A 52 -21.24 16.25 15.83
N PRO A 53 -21.86 15.75 16.92
CA PRO A 53 -21.46 14.49 17.53
C PRO A 53 -21.91 13.29 16.70
N THR A 54 -21.24 12.15 16.91
CA THR A 54 -21.49 10.89 16.17
C THR A 54 -22.95 10.48 16.09
N SER A 55 -23.72 10.65 17.17
CA SER A 55 -25.14 10.28 17.19
C SER A 55 -25.98 11.13 16.24
N ARG A 56 -25.70 12.44 16.15
CA ARG A 56 -26.49 13.36 15.31
C ARG A 56 -26.15 13.19 13.84
N VAL A 57 -24.88 12.96 13.53
CA VAL A 57 -24.43 12.69 12.15
C VAL A 57 -24.95 11.34 11.67
N GLY A 58 -24.87 10.30 12.51
CA GLY A 58 -25.41 8.98 12.17
C GLY A 58 -26.91 9.01 11.89
N GLU A 59 -27.70 9.68 12.74
CA GLU A 59 -29.13 9.89 12.53
C GLU A 59 -29.43 10.64 11.22
N ALA A 60 -28.67 11.69 10.91
CA ALA A 60 -28.86 12.45 9.68
C ALA A 60 -28.52 11.65 8.42
N ILE A 61 -27.50 10.79 8.45
CA ILE A 61 -27.16 9.89 7.33
C ILE A 61 -28.27 8.87 7.11
N ASP A 62 -28.79 8.29 8.19
CA ASP A 62 -29.90 7.35 8.14
C ASP A 62 -31.16 8.01 7.55
N GLU A 63 -31.58 9.16 8.07
CA GLU A 63 -32.71 9.94 7.54
C GLU A 63 -32.51 10.34 6.08
N PHE A 64 -31.29 10.76 5.70
CA PHE A 64 -30.96 11.17 4.34
C PHE A 64 -31.18 10.05 3.32
N TYR A 65 -30.67 8.85 3.61
CA TYR A 65 -30.77 7.71 2.71
C TYR A 65 -32.14 7.00 2.76
N ALA A 66 -32.78 6.94 3.94
CA ALA A 66 -34.09 6.34 4.11
C ALA A 66 -35.21 7.14 3.41
N SER A 67 -35.06 8.46 3.31
CA SER A 67 -36.03 9.35 2.65
C SER A 67 -35.83 9.50 1.14
N ALA A 68 -34.79 8.88 0.56
CA ALA A 68 -34.48 9.01 -0.86
C ALA A 68 -35.36 8.10 -1.74
N GLU A 69 -35.85 8.64 -2.85
CA GLU A 69 -36.68 7.93 -3.82
C GLU A 69 -35.84 7.32 -4.95
N ARG A 70 -36.44 6.43 -5.75
CA ARG A 70 -35.71 5.67 -6.79
C ARG A 70 -35.03 6.53 -7.84
N ASP A 71 -35.62 7.65 -8.21
CA ASP A 71 -35.08 8.52 -9.25
C ASP A 71 -34.14 9.60 -8.68
N ASP A 72 -33.93 9.60 -7.35
CA ASP A 72 -33.07 10.59 -6.69
C ASP A 72 -31.58 10.31 -6.96
N LEU A 73 -30.81 11.38 -7.06
CA LEU A 73 -29.35 11.38 -7.01
C LEU A 73 -28.91 11.86 -5.63
N THR A 74 -28.21 11.02 -4.89
CA THR A 74 -27.71 11.34 -3.55
C THR A 74 -26.20 11.58 -3.56
N LEU A 75 -25.74 12.61 -2.83
CA LEU A 75 -24.32 12.92 -2.63
C LEU A 75 -24.01 13.06 -1.13
N LEU A 76 -23.20 12.17 -0.57
CA LEU A 76 -22.67 12.30 0.78
C LEU A 76 -21.22 12.75 0.72
N TYR A 77 -20.92 13.90 1.31
CA TYR A 77 -19.56 14.43 1.43
C TYR A 77 -19.12 14.41 2.89
N PHE A 78 -17.90 13.96 3.14
CA PHE A 78 -17.28 14.01 4.46
C PHE A 78 -15.90 14.66 4.38
N SER A 79 -15.64 15.62 5.27
CA SER A 79 -14.32 16.23 5.49
C SER A 79 -13.94 16.20 6.96
N GLY A 80 -12.78 15.63 7.28
CA GLY A 80 -12.31 15.46 8.65
C GLY A 80 -11.26 14.35 8.82
N HIS A 81 -11.02 13.89 10.05
CA HIS A 81 -10.11 12.77 10.29
C HIS A 81 -10.77 11.42 9.98
N GLY A 82 -10.09 10.58 9.19
CA GLY A 82 -10.36 9.15 9.11
C GLY A 82 -9.42 8.38 10.04
N LEU A 83 -9.97 7.49 10.87
CA LEU A 83 -9.24 6.72 11.88
C LEU A 83 -9.42 5.23 11.62
N LYS A 84 -8.35 4.44 11.75
CA LYS A 84 -8.41 2.98 11.67
C LYS A 84 -8.30 2.35 13.05
N ASP A 85 -9.05 1.29 13.30
CA ASP A 85 -8.79 0.41 14.44
C ASP A 85 -7.70 -0.63 14.13
N ASP A 86 -7.29 -1.41 15.14
CA ASP A 86 -6.26 -2.44 15.01
C ASP A 86 -6.60 -3.54 13.98
N ASN A 87 -7.87 -3.65 13.57
CA ASN A 87 -8.32 -4.58 12.53
C ASN A 87 -8.43 -3.91 11.15
N GLY A 88 -7.95 -2.68 11.01
CA GLY A 88 -7.98 -1.91 9.78
C GLY A 88 -9.36 -1.32 9.42
N ARG A 89 -10.37 -1.41 10.31
CA ARG A 89 -11.71 -0.86 10.05
C ARG A 89 -11.67 0.67 10.10
N LEU A 90 -12.29 1.32 9.12
CA LEU A 90 -12.30 2.78 9.03
C LEU A 90 -13.45 3.36 9.87
N TYR A 91 -13.16 4.47 10.55
CA TYR A 91 -14.10 5.29 11.29
C TYR A 91 -13.90 6.74 10.90
N LEU A 92 -15.00 7.45 10.68
CA LEU A 92 -15.01 8.89 10.45
C LEU A 92 -15.07 9.59 11.81
N ALA A 93 -14.07 10.42 12.11
CA ALA A 93 -13.98 11.11 13.39
C ALA A 93 -14.98 12.27 13.44
N MET A 94 -15.73 12.32 14.54
CA MET A 94 -16.74 13.32 14.85
C MET A 94 -16.26 14.14 16.06
N LYS A 95 -17.00 15.20 16.42
CA LYS A 95 -16.59 16.10 17.51
C LYS A 95 -16.27 15.38 18.83
N ASN A 96 -17.08 14.39 19.19
CA ASN A 96 -16.96 13.63 20.45
C ASN A 96 -16.13 12.33 20.32
N THR A 97 -15.39 12.15 19.22
CA THR A 97 -14.54 10.98 19.01
C THR A 97 -13.41 10.92 20.01
N ARG A 98 -13.20 9.74 20.60
CA ARG A 98 -12.05 9.42 21.45
C ARG A 98 -11.22 8.33 20.81
N ARG A 99 -9.94 8.59 20.56
CA ARG A 99 -9.07 7.70 19.76
C ARG A 99 -8.88 6.32 20.41
N GLU A 100 -8.97 6.24 21.73
CA GLU A 100 -8.90 4.98 22.48
C GLU A 100 -10.22 4.19 22.51
N ARG A 101 -11.32 4.75 21.98
CA ARG A 101 -12.69 4.23 22.09
C ARG A 101 -13.51 4.45 20.80
N LEU A 102 -12.92 4.20 19.64
CA LEU A 102 -13.52 4.48 18.33
C LEU A 102 -14.93 3.88 18.16
N ARG A 103 -15.12 2.61 18.56
CA ARG A 103 -16.37 1.83 18.36
C ARG A 103 -17.68 2.53 18.75
N PHE A 104 -17.65 3.43 19.73
CA PHE A 104 -18.85 4.12 20.23
C PHE A 104 -18.74 5.65 20.19
N THR A 105 -17.62 6.18 19.70
CA THR A 105 -17.34 7.62 19.75
C THR A 105 -17.00 8.20 18.39
N ALA A 106 -16.61 7.38 17.41
CA ALA A 106 -16.49 7.74 16.00
C ALA A 106 -17.59 7.06 15.19
N LEU A 107 -17.88 7.58 14.00
CA LEU A 107 -18.87 7.01 13.09
C LEU A 107 -18.21 5.87 12.28
N PRO A 108 -18.56 4.60 12.50
CA PRO A 108 -17.96 3.51 11.74
C PRO A 108 -18.51 3.50 10.31
N THR A 109 -17.63 3.27 9.34
CA THR A 109 -18.00 3.34 7.91
C THR A 109 -18.91 2.21 7.46
N HIS A 110 -18.95 1.07 8.15
CA HIS A 110 -19.91 0.00 7.83
C HIS A 110 -21.37 0.43 8.04
N MET A 111 -21.67 1.28 9.04
CA MET A 111 -23.03 1.81 9.22
C MET A 111 -23.41 2.77 8.09
N VAL A 112 -22.45 3.57 7.60
CA VAL A 112 -22.67 4.42 6.43
C VAL A 112 -22.95 3.56 5.19
N ASN A 113 -22.21 2.46 5.04
CA ASN A 113 -22.44 1.50 3.97
C ASN A 113 -23.82 0.85 4.03
N GLU A 114 -24.25 0.39 5.21
CA GLU A 114 -25.59 -0.17 5.42
C GLU A 114 -26.67 0.83 4.99
N ALA A 115 -26.57 2.10 5.42
CA ALA A 115 -27.52 3.15 5.01
C ALA A 115 -27.52 3.39 3.49
N VAL A 116 -26.35 3.40 2.84
CA VAL A 116 -26.22 3.56 1.38
C VAL A 116 -26.83 2.37 0.63
N GLU A 117 -26.61 1.15 1.12
CA GLU A 117 -27.09 -0.10 0.52
C GLU A 117 -28.62 -0.24 0.66
N GLU A 118 -29.17 0.15 1.82
CA GLU A 118 -30.62 0.13 2.08
C GLU A 118 -31.39 1.24 1.35
N SER A 119 -30.69 2.31 0.91
CA SER A 119 -31.33 3.40 0.20
C SER A 119 -31.94 3.00 -1.14
N SER A 120 -33.15 3.48 -1.40
CA SER A 120 -33.86 3.25 -2.67
C SER A 120 -33.31 4.07 -3.85
N ALA A 121 -32.47 5.09 -3.60
CA ALA A 121 -31.86 5.90 -4.65
C ALA A 121 -31.08 5.04 -5.64
N ARG A 122 -31.27 5.28 -6.94
CA ARG A 122 -30.54 4.54 -7.98
C ARG A 122 -29.13 5.04 -8.17
N GLN A 123 -28.87 6.32 -7.93
CA GLN A 123 -27.56 6.94 -8.10
C GLN A 123 -27.07 7.49 -6.77
N LYS A 124 -25.93 7.00 -6.32
CA LYS A 124 -25.33 7.35 -5.01
C LYS A 124 -23.88 7.77 -5.21
N ILE A 125 -23.51 8.94 -4.72
CA ILE A 125 -22.15 9.46 -4.77
C ILE A 125 -21.66 9.67 -3.34
N LEU A 126 -20.50 9.13 -3.01
CA LEU A 126 -19.78 9.42 -1.76
C LEU A 126 -18.47 10.13 -2.09
N MET A 127 -18.19 11.23 -1.39
CA MET A 127 -16.95 11.98 -1.50
C MET A 127 -16.29 12.04 -0.12
N LEU A 128 -15.10 11.45 0.03
CA LEU A 128 -14.40 11.34 1.30
C LEU A 128 -13.08 12.12 1.26
N ASP A 129 -13.08 13.31 1.85
CA ASP A 129 -11.92 14.16 2.06
C ASP A 129 -11.33 13.95 3.46
N CYS A 130 -10.74 12.77 3.65
CA CYS A 130 -10.15 12.38 4.92
C CYS A 130 -8.97 11.43 4.75
N CYS A 131 -8.07 11.42 5.73
CA CYS A 131 -6.98 10.44 5.78
C CYS A 131 -7.53 9.01 5.72
N TYR A 132 -6.87 8.15 4.94
CA TYR A 132 -7.30 6.76 4.72
C TYR A 132 -8.67 6.58 4.05
N GLY A 133 -9.20 7.60 3.36
CA GLY A 133 -10.47 7.52 2.62
C GLY A 133 -10.53 6.30 1.67
N GLY A 134 -9.42 5.96 1.00
CA GLY A 134 -9.33 4.77 0.15
C GLY A 134 -9.58 3.43 0.86
N ALA A 135 -9.42 3.35 2.18
CA ALA A 135 -9.73 2.14 2.95
C ALA A 135 -11.24 1.86 3.06
N TYR A 136 -12.08 2.89 2.87
CA TYR A 136 -13.53 2.76 2.77
C TYR A 136 -13.91 1.81 1.64
N ALA A 137 -13.30 2.01 0.47
CA ALA A 137 -13.63 1.28 -0.74
C ALA A 137 -12.98 -0.11 -0.80
N VAL A 138 -11.75 -0.28 -0.30
CA VAL A 138 -11.08 -1.61 -0.22
C VAL A 138 -11.91 -2.63 0.58
N GLN A 139 -12.63 -2.18 1.61
CA GLN A 139 -13.50 -3.07 2.40
C GLN A 139 -14.76 -3.52 1.64
N GLN A 140 -15.13 -2.82 0.57
CA GLN A 140 -16.43 -2.94 -0.06
C GLN A 140 -16.36 -3.46 -1.51
N PHE A 141 -15.36 -3.05 -2.27
CA PHE A 141 -15.16 -3.45 -3.66
C PHE A 141 -14.23 -4.68 -3.82
N ALA A 142 -13.71 -5.26 -2.72
CA ALA A 142 -12.87 -6.46 -2.73
C ALA A 142 -13.57 -7.76 -3.21
N LYS A 143 -14.84 -7.68 -3.64
CA LYS A 143 -15.64 -8.80 -4.17
C LYS A 143 -16.39 -8.49 -5.47
N ALA A 144 -16.20 -7.33 -6.09
CA ALA A 144 -16.91 -6.95 -7.31
C ALA A 144 -15.97 -6.99 -8.52
N ASP A 145 -16.26 -7.90 -9.46
CA ASP A 145 -15.68 -7.93 -10.80
C ASP A 145 -16.05 -6.64 -11.54
N SER A 146 -15.04 -5.88 -11.96
CA SER A 146 -15.20 -4.69 -12.80
C SER A 146 -15.49 -5.09 -14.25
N ALA A 147 -16.73 -5.47 -14.52
CA ALA A 147 -17.25 -5.63 -15.88
C ALA A 147 -17.74 -4.27 -16.42
N VAL A 148 -17.19 -3.83 -17.55
CA VAL A 148 -17.60 -2.61 -18.25
C VAL A 148 -18.87 -2.90 -19.07
N HIS A 149 -20.00 -2.29 -18.71
CA HIS A 149 -21.23 -2.34 -19.50
C HIS A 149 -21.45 -1.08 -20.34
N THR A 150 -21.99 -1.28 -21.53
CA THR A 150 -22.12 -0.35 -22.66
C THR A 150 -22.88 0.94 -22.35
N LYS A 151 -22.31 2.07 -22.80
CA LYS A 151 -22.92 3.41 -22.75
C LYS A 151 -24.25 3.43 -23.53
N THR A 152 -25.36 3.58 -22.80
CA THR A 152 -26.63 4.04 -23.37
C THR A 152 -27.11 5.24 -22.54
N GLU A 153 -27.55 6.30 -23.21
CA GLU A 153 -27.96 7.58 -22.64
C GLU A 153 -29.31 7.50 -21.91
N LEU A 154 -29.41 6.75 -20.81
CA LEU A 154 -30.54 6.80 -19.88
C LEU A 154 -30.03 6.54 -18.45
N GLY A 155 -30.45 7.41 -17.52
CA GLY A 155 -30.04 7.52 -16.11
C GLY A 155 -29.40 6.27 -15.50
N GLY A 156 -28.09 6.38 -15.25
CA GLY A 156 -27.32 5.27 -14.72
C GLY A 156 -27.80 4.80 -13.34
N ARG A 157 -27.47 3.58 -12.95
CA ARG A 157 -27.70 3.07 -11.59
C ARG A 157 -26.38 2.62 -11.00
N GLY A 158 -26.16 2.89 -9.73
CA GLY A 158 -25.00 2.40 -9.00
C GLY A 158 -24.42 3.40 -8.02
N ARG A 159 -23.25 3.05 -7.49
CA ARG A 159 -22.55 3.81 -6.46
C ARG A 159 -21.16 4.23 -6.95
N ILE A 160 -20.83 5.50 -6.74
CA ILE A 160 -19.51 6.07 -6.99
C ILE A 160 -18.94 6.57 -5.67
N VAL A 161 -17.70 6.21 -5.37
CA VAL A 161 -16.94 6.68 -4.20
C VAL A 161 -15.69 7.38 -4.70
N LEU A 162 -15.55 8.67 -4.35
CA LEU A 162 -14.38 9.49 -4.63
C LEU A 162 -13.64 9.74 -3.32
N THR A 163 -12.34 9.48 -3.28
CA THR A 163 -11.52 9.65 -2.06
C THR A 163 -10.35 10.57 -2.34
N ALA A 164 -10.04 11.47 -1.40
CA ALA A 164 -8.93 12.42 -1.52
C ALA A 164 -7.55 11.76 -1.45
N THR A 165 -7.46 10.53 -0.91
CA THR A 165 -6.20 9.77 -0.75
C THR A 165 -6.40 8.27 -0.98
N ASP A 166 -5.30 7.56 -1.21
CA ASP A 166 -5.24 6.10 -1.16
C ASP A 166 -5.39 5.55 0.29
N SER A 167 -5.57 4.24 0.42
CA SER A 167 -5.76 3.48 1.67
C SER A 167 -4.57 3.54 2.65
N THR A 168 -3.39 3.99 2.20
CA THR A 168 -2.15 4.08 2.99
C THR A 168 -1.66 5.51 3.22
N GLN A 169 -2.28 6.51 2.59
CA GLN A 169 -1.79 7.89 2.53
C GLN A 169 -2.53 8.85 3.47
N TYR A 170 -1.85 9.92 3.86
CA TYR A 170 -2.39 11.02 4.68
C TYR A 170 -2.94 12.13 3.76
N ALA A 171 -4.10 12.71 4.10
CA ALA A 171 -4.69 13.83 3.36
C ALA A 171 -4.04 15.14 3.81
N PHE A 172 -3.56 15.96 2.87
CA PHE A 172 -2.76 17.15 3.17
C PHE A 172 -3.61 18.43 3.12
N GLU A 173 -3.47 19.30 4.14
CA GLU A 173 -3.93 20.70 4.09
C GLU A 173 -2.81 21.54 3.45
N GLY A 174 -3.07 22.23 2.34
CA GLY A 174 -2.04 22.99 1.60
C GLY A 174 -1.22 23.96 2.47
N SER A 175 0.08 24.04 2.22
CA SER A 175 1.04 24.79 3.04
C SER A 175 1.37 26.17 2.45
N THR A 176 0.38 27.07 2.35
CA THR A 176 0.63 28.46 1.92
C THR A 176 0.21 29.43 3.02
N ILE A 177 1.19 29.97 3.74
CA ILE A 177 1.01 31.11 4.66
C ILE A 177 1.05 32.39 3.83
N HIS A 178 -0.01 32.66 3.06
CA HIS A 178 -0.20 33.95 2.38
C HIS A 178 -1.67 34.32 2.35
N GLY A 179 -2.21 34.84 3.46
CA GLY A 179 -3.40 35.71 3.51
C GLY A 179 -4.74 35.21 2.95
N GLU A 180 -4.76 34.07 2.25
CA GLU A 180 -5.91 33.44 1.64
C GLU A 180 -6.23 32.14 2.36
N VAL A 181 -7.52 31.89 2.46
CA VAL A 181 -8.20 30.90 3.28
C VAL A 181 -7.70 29.49 2.94
N ALA A 182 -7.22 28.73 3.94
CA ALA A 182 -6.63 27.40 3.74
C ALA A 182 -7.72 26.35 3.44
N GLN A 183 -7.94 26.04 2.17
CA GLN A 183 -8.83 24.97 1.71
C GLN A 183 -8.08 23.64 1.50
N SER A 184 -8.80 22.51 1.55
CA SER A 184 -8.25 21.21 1.14
C SER A 184 -7.91 21.23 -0.35
N VAL A 185 -6.74 20.67 -0.73
CA VAL A 185 -6.32 20.60 -2.14
C VAL A 185 -7.33 19.81 -2.98
N PHE A 186 -7.86 18.72 -2.44
CA PHE A 186 -8.87 17.90 -3.12
C PHE A 186 -10.19 18.66 -3.30
N THR A 187 -10.76 19.18 -2.20
CA THR A 187 -12.07 19.84 -2.28
C THR A 187 -12.01 21.14 -3.08
N ARG A 188 -10.90 21.90 -3.00
CA ARG A 188 -10.71 23.10 -3.82
C ARG A 188 -10.78 22.79 -5.31
N HIS A 189 -10.09 21.75 -5.78
CA HIS A 189 -10.14 21.34 -7.18
C HIS A 189 -11.50 20.79 -7.59
N VAL A 190 -12.24 20.11 -6.70
CA VAL A 190 -13.64 19.71 -6.95
C VAL A 190 -14.51 20.95 -7.18
N VAL A 191 -14.43 21.93 -6.27
CA VAL A 191 -15.21 23.18 -6.34
C VAL A 191 -14.83 23.97 -7.58
N GLU A 192 -13.55 24.10 -7.88
CA GLU A 192 -13.04 24.83 -9.04
C GLU A 192 -13.54 24.21 -10.34
N GLY A 193 -13.38 22.89 -10.53
CA GLY A 193 -13.81 22.20 -11.74
C GLY A 193 -15.32 22.29 -12.00
N LEU A 194 -16.14 22.22 -10.93
CA LEU A 194 -17.58 22.40 -11.02
C LEU A 194 -17.98 23.85 -11.30
N ARG A 195 -17.34 24.82 -10.65
CA ARG A 195 -17.68 26.26 -10.75
C ARG A 195 -17.26 26.85 -12.10
N SER A 196 -16.05 26.53 -12.56
CA SER A 196 -15.53 26.99 -13.85
C SER A 196 -16.14 26.21 -15.02
N GLY A 197 -16.55 24.97 -14.77
CA GLY A 197 -16.94 24.03 -15.80
C GLY A 197 -15.77 23.38 -16.54
N THR A 198 -14.52 23.59 -16.09
CA THR A 198 -13.32 22.97 -16.71
C THR A 198 -13.25 21.46 -16.50
N ALA A 199 -14.10 20.91 -15.61
CA ALA A 199 -14.24 19.47 -15.43
C ALA A 199 -15.10 18.78 -16.52
N ASP A 200 -15.69 19.53 -17.46
CA ASP A 200 -16.31 19.00 -18.69
C ASP A 200 -15.21 18.72 -19.72
N LEU A 201 -14.76 17.46 -19.76
CA LEU A 201 -13.55 17.08 -20.50
C LEU A 201 -13.86 16.67 -21.94
N ASP A 202 -15.08 16.18 -22.21
CA ASP A 202 -15.52 15.84 -23.56
C ASP A 202 -16.20 17.03 -24.29
N GLY A 203 -16.50 18.10 -23.56
CA GLY A 203 -17.04 19.35 -24.09
C GLY A 203 -18.50 19.21 -24.51
N ASP A 204 -19.25 18.27 -23.96
CA ASP A 204 -20.67 18.09 -24.23
C ASP A 204 -21.57 19.00 -23.36
N GLY A 205 -20.98 19.70 -22.40
CA GLY A 205 -21.62 20.64 -21.49
C GLY A 205 -22.15 20.01 -20.20
N ASP A 206 -22.08 18.71 -20.02
CA ASP A 206 -22.36 18.03 -18.77
C ASP A 206 -21.06 17.70 -18.04
N ILE A 207 -21.08 17.73 -16.70
CA ILE A 207 -19.94 17.30 -15.89
C ILE A 207 -20.35 16.00 -15.22
N THR A 208 -19.77 14.90 -15.67
CA THR A 208 -20.00 13.58 -15.08
C THR A 208 -19.11 13.32 -13.87
N ALA A 209 -19.47 12.33 -13.07
CA ALA A 209 -18.64 11.89 -11.96
C ALA A 209 -17.25 11.41 -12.40
N ASP A 210 -17.16 10.74 -13.56
CA ASP A 210 -15.91 10.25 -14.12
C ASP A 210 -15.01 11.39 -14.60
N GLU A 211 -15.59 12.40 -15.26
CA GLU A 211 -14.83 13.56 -15.72
C GLU A 211 -14.39 14.45 -14.56
N LEU A 212 -15.28 14.68 -13.58
CA LEU A 212 -14.93 15.37 -12.34
C LEU A 212 -13.77 14.67 -11.65
N TYR A 213 -13.78 13.34 -11.55
CA TYR A 213 -12.67 12.59 -10.97
C TYR A 213 -11.37 12.77 -11.78
N ARG A 214 -11.39 12.59 -13.10
CA ARG A 214 -10.17 12.74 -13.92
C ARG A 214 -9.58 14.14 -13.80
N TYR A 215 -10.42 15.17 -13.90
CA TYR A 215 -10.01 16.56 -13.71
C TYR A 215 -9.36 16.78 -12.33
N VAL A 216 -10.04 16.32 -11.27
CA VAL A 216 -9.55 16.48 -9.89
C VAL A 216 -8.26 15.67 -9.67
N TYR A 217 -8.16 14.46 -10.22
CA TYR A 217 -6.95 13.64 -10.11
C TYR A 217 -5.75 14.36 -10.72
N ASP A 218 -5.88 14.84 -11.96
CA ASP A 218 -4.79 15.53 -12.65
C ASP A 218 -4.39 16.82 -11.94
N ALA A 219 -5.37 17.62 -11.51
CA ALA A 219 -5.12 18.88 -10.82
C ALA A 219 -4.48 18.69 -9.43
N VAL A 220 -4.97 17.71 -8.64
CA VAL A 220 -4.43 17.39 -7.32
C VAL A 220 -3.03 16.79 -7.43
N VAL A 221 -2.77 15.87 -8.37
CA VAL A 221 -1.45 15.25 -8.55
C VAL A 221 -0.44 16.27 -9.08
N ALA A 222 -0.86 17.19 -9.95
CA ALA A 222 0.02 18.26 -10.44
C ALA A 222 0.46 19.21 -9.31
N GLU A 223 -0.43 19.52 -8.37
CA GLU A 223 -0.12 20.43 -7.26
C GLU A 223 0.56 19.73 -6.07
N GLN A 224 0.07 18.55 -5.69
CA GLN A 224 0.55 17.78 -4.55
C GLN A 224 0.78 16.31 -4.97
N PRO A 225 1.93 15.97 -5.58
CA PRO A 225 2.20 14.63 -6.13
C PRO A 225 2.10 13.47 -5.13
N SER A 226 2.21 13.77 -3.83
CA SER A 226 2.06 12.79 -2.74
C SER A 226 0.61 12.44 -2.40
N GLN A 227 -0.35 13.27 -2.84
CA GLN A 227 -1.78 13.07 -2.65
C GLN A 227 -2.38 12.52 -3.95
N ARG A 228 -2.87 11.28 -3.91
CA ARG A 228 -3.45 10.61 -5.08
C ARG A 228 -4.92 10.28 -4.82
N PRO A 229 -5.86 11.05 -5.41
CA PRO A 229 -7.26 10.71 -5.34
C PRO A 229 -7.55 9.34 -5.96
N LYS A 230 -8.64 8.69 -5.54
CA LYS A 230 -9.11 7.43 -6.13
C LYS A 230 -10.62 7.51 -6.39
N GLN A 231 -11.05 6.82 -7.44
CA GLN A 231 -12.45 6.56 -7.72
C GLN A 231 -12.72 5.06 -7.66
N PHE A 232 -13.84 4.71 -7.07
CA PHE A 232 -14.41 3.37 -7.09
C PHE A 232 -15.84 3.49 -7.57
N ALA A 233 -16.21 2.72 -8.58
CA ALA A 233 -17.54 2.80 -9.17
C ALA A 233 -18.07 1.39 -9.46
N ASP A 234 -19.31 1.17 -9.06
CA ASP A 234 -20.14 0.05 -9.46
C ASP A 234 -21.41 0.67 -10.05
N VAL A 235 -21.33 1.04 -11.33
CA VAL A 235 -22.34 1.82 -12.04
C VAL A 235 -22.60 1.27 -13.44
N GLU A 236 -23.87 1.18 -13.80
CA GLU A 236 -24.33 1.03 -15.18
C GLU A 236 -24.72 2.41 -15.69
N GLY A 237 -24.04 2.93 -16.71
CA GLY A 237 -24.37 4.21 -17.37
C GLY A 237 -23.74 5.46 -16.75
N ARG A 238 -24.11 6.62 -17.30
CA ARG A 238 -23.50 7.92 -16.99
C ARG A 238 -24.17 8.58 -15.78
N THR A 239 -23.37 9.10 -14.84
CA THR A 239 -23.86 9.87 -13.69
C THR A 239 -23.43 11.34 -13.81
N VAL A 240 -24.38 12.20 -14.19
CA VAL A 240 -24.15 13.64 -14.37
C VAL A 240 -24.28 14.38 -13.03
N ILE A 241 -23.20 15.01 -12.59
CA ILE A 241 -23.16 15.78 -11.34
C ILE A 241 -23.59 17.21 -11.57
N ALA A 242 -23.05 17.87 -12.61
CA ALA A 242 -23.28 19.29 -12.86
C ALA A 242 -23.38 19.60 -14.36
N SER A 243 -23.63 20.87 -14.68
CA SER A 243 -23.60 21.45 -16.02
C SER A 243 -22.48 22.45 -16.10
N ASN A 244 -21.78 22.45 -17.24
CA ASN A 244 -20.82 23.48 -17.57
C ASN A 244 -21.55 24.78 -17.92
N VAL A 245 -21.62 25.70 -16.95
CA VAL A 245 -22.24 27.03 -17.14
C VAL A 245 -21.39 27.96 -18.00
N GLN A 246 -20.09 27.69 -18.14
CA GLN A 246 -19.18 28.48 -18.98
C GLN A 246 -19.00 27.91 -20.39
N TRP A 247 -19.74 26.85 -20.74
CA TRP A 247 -19.63 26.19 -22.04
C TRP A 247 -19.74 27.16 -23.22
N THR A 248 -18.89 26.94 -24.22
CA THR A 248 -18.88 27.65 -25.50
C THR A 248 -18.75 26.64 -26.62
N LEU A 249 -19.29 26.96 -27.80
CA LEU A 249 -19.22 26.07 -28.96
C LEU A 249 -17.75 25.67 -29.25
N PRO A 250 -17.42 24.36 -29.28
CA PRO A 250 -16.06 23.92 -29.52
C PRO A 250 -15.47 24.48 -30.82
N THR A 251 -14.21 24.89 -30.77
CA THR A 251 -13.49 25.48 -31.91
C THR A 251 -13.47 24.54 -33.12
N ARG A 252 -13.44 23.22 -32.89
CA ARG A 252 -13.51 22.19 -33.95
C ARG A 252 -14.81 22.27 -34.75
N ILE A 253 -15.96 22.47 -34.08
CA ILE A 253 -17.27 22.58 -34.74
C ILE A 253 -17.33 23.90 -35.49
N THR A 254 -16.89 24.99 -34.86
CA THR A 254 -16.84 26.31 -35.49
C THR A 254 -15.97 26.30 -36.76
N ALA A 255 -14.78 25.70 -36.70
CA ALA A 255 -13.89 25.57 -37.85
C ALA A 255 -14.46 24.70 -38.98
N SER A 256 -15.19 23.63 -38.65
CA SER A 256 -15.90 22.80 -39.63
C SER A 256 -17.02 23.57 -40.33
N LEU A 257 -17.78 24.38 -39.59
CA LEU A 257 -18.88 25.20 -40.11
C LEU A 257 -18.38 26.39 -40.95
N ASP A 258 -17.24 26.98 -40.60
CA ASP A 258 -16.64 28.10 -41.34
C ASP A 258 -15.87 27.63 -42.60
N SER A 259 -15.79 26.31 -42.82
CA SER A 259 -15.04 25.73 -43.92
C SER A 259 -15.63 26.09 -45.29
N PRO A 260 -14.80 26.38 -46.31
CA PRO A 260 -15.28 26.52 -47.69
C PRO A 260 -15.71 25.18 -48.31
N LEU A 261 -15.41 24.05 -47.67
CA LEU A 261 -15.74 22.71 -48.15
C LEU A 261 -17.09 22.26 -47.57
N GLN A 262 -18.09 22.11 -48.44
CA GLN A 262 -19.43 21.66 -48.05
C GLN A 262 -19.44 20.37 -47.20
N PRO A 263 -18.68 19.29 -47.49
CA PRO A 263 -18.69 18.08 -46.67
C PRO A 263 -18.25 18.30 -45.21
N LEU A 264 -17.36 19.26 -44.97
CA LEU A 264 -16.92 19.61 -43.61
C LEU A 264 -18.00 20.40 -42.86
N ARG A 265 -18.71 21.29 -43.57
CA ARG A 265 -19.87 22.00 -43.01
C ARG A 265 -21.02 21.04 -42.67
N GLU A 266 -21.27 20.04 -43.52
CA GLU A 266 -22.25 18.98 -43.25
C GLU A 266 -21.91 18.19 -41.97
N SER A 267 -20.64 17.83 -41.79
CA SER A 267 -20.16 17.19 -40.55
C SER A 267 -20.38 18.10 -39.32
N GLY A 268 -20.04 19.39 -39.43
CA GLY A 268 -20.29 20.36 -38.35
C GLY A 268 -21.78 20.51 -38.01
N LEU A 269 -22.66 20.45 -39.01
CA LEU A 269 -24.11 20.49 -38.83
C LEU A 269 -24.66 19.25 -38.12
N GLN A 270 -24.11 18.07 -38.43
CA GLN A 270 -24.49 16.83 -37.76
C GLN A 270 -24.14 16.91 -36.26
N GLU A 271 -22.98 17.46 -35.92
CA GLU A 271 -22.57 17.68 -34.53
C GLU A 271 -23.44 18.72 -33.81
N LEU A 272 -23.81 19.82 -34.48
CA LEU A 272 -24.79 20.78 -33.93
C LEU A 272 -26.16 20.14 -33.67
N GLY A 273 -26.61 19.25 -34.56
CA GLY A 273 -27.85 18.49 -34.39
C GLY A 273 -27.81 17.59 -33.15
N GLN A 274 -26.67 16.99 -32.83
CA GLN A 274 -26.47 16.22 -31.60
C GLN A 274 -26.48 17.13 -30.37
N LEU A 275 -25.78 18.26 -30.40
CA LEU A 275 -25.76 19.23 -29.29
C LEU A 275 -27.15 19.84 -29.01
N LEU A 276 -28.02 19.92 -30.02
CA LEU A 276 -29.41 20.34 -29.84
C LEU A 276 -30.22 19.37 -28.95
N GLN A 277 -29.78 18.11 -28.86
CA GLN A 277 -30.38 17.09 -27.99
C GLN A 277 -29.70 17.00 -26.61
N ALA A 278 -28.67 17.80 -26.35
CA ALA A 278 -27.95 17.78 -25.07
C ALA A 278 -28.87 18.10 -23.88
N SER A 279 -28.55 17.58 -22.70
CA SER A 279 -29.33 17.81 -21.48
C SER A 279 -29.14 19.24 -20.92
N ASN A 280 -28.00 19.86 -21.22
CA ASN A 280 -27.64 21.22 -20.84
C ASN A 280 -28.38 22.27 -21.70
N GLU A 281 -29.10 23.18 -21.04
CA GLU A 281 -29.87 24.24 -21.70
C GLU A 281 -28.99 25.25 -22.47
N LYS A 282 -27.83 25.62 -21.92
CA LYS A 282 -26.91 26.56 -22.57
C LYS A 282 -26.35 25.98 -23.88
N VAL A 283 -26.02 24.68 -23.87
CA VAL A 283 -25.58 23.95 -25.07
C VAL A 283 -26.68 23.95 -26.12
N ARG A 284 -27.91 23.57 -25.72
CA ARG A 284 -29.07 23.57 -26.63
C ARG A 284 -29.33 24.94 -27.23
N GLN A 285 -29.35 26.00 -26.42
CA GLN A 285 -29.60 27.36 -26.90
C GLN A 285 -28.51 27.82 -27.88
N THR A 286 -27.25 27.54 -27.58
CA THR A 286 -26.12 27.92 -28.44
C THR A 286 -26.15 27.14 -29.75
N ALA A 287 -26.41 25.83 -29.70
CA ALA A 287 -26.55 25.00 -30.88
C ALA A 287 -27.73 25.45 -31.76
N ARG A 288 -28.88 25.75 -31.13
CA ARG A 288 -30.06 26.27 -31.82
C ARG A 288 -29.79 27.60 -32.51
N ALA A 289 -29.19 28.57 -31.81
CA ALA A 289 -28.86 29.88 -32.38
C ALA A 289 -27.92 29.74 -33.59
N LYS A 290 -26.94 28.82 -33.53
CA LYS A 290 -26.04 28.58 -34.66
C LYS A 290 -26.75 27.89 -35.84
N LEU A 291 -27.67 26.97 -35.57
CA LEU A 291 -28.52 26.36 -36.60
C LEU A 291 -29.44 27.40 -37.25
N GLU A 292 -30.01 28.34 -36.48
CA GLU A 292 -30.82 29.45 -37.01
C GLU A 292 -30.01 30.36 -37.94
N GLU A 293 -28.74 30.65 -37.62
CA GLU A 293 -27.82 31.37 -38.51
C GLU A 293 -27.61 30.62 -39.84
N LEU A 294 -27.37 29.31 -39.76
CA LEU A 294 -27.10 28.45 -40.92
C LEU A 294 -28.32 28.22 -41.83
N THR A 295 -29.53 28.60 -41.41
CA THR A 295 -30.71 28.61 -42.31
C THR A 295 -30.53 29.57 -43.49
N ASN A 296 -29.65 30.56 -43.37
CA ASN A 296 -29.31 31.52 -44.43
C ASN A 296 -27.96 31.23 -45.10
N ASP A 297 -27.40 30.02 -44.96
CA ASP A 297 -26.13 29.62 -45.59
C ASP A 297 -26.18 29.72 -47.14
N ASP A 298 -25.02 29.93 -47.76
CA ASP A 298 -24.90 30.01 -49.22
C ASP A 298 -25.18 28.67 -49.92
N SER A 299 -25.03 27.55 -49.21
CA SER A 299 -25.39 26.22 -49.67
C SER A 299 -26.85 25.87 -49.31
N ARG A 300 -27.65 25.60 -50.34
CA ARG A 300 -29.05 25.13 -50.18
C ARG A 300 -29.15 23.84 -49.36
N THR A 301 -28.15 22.96 -49.45
CA THR A 301 -28.13 21.69 -48.71
C THR A 301 -27.91 21.92 -47.22
N ILE A 302 -26.98 22.81 -46.87
CA ILE A 302 -26.68 23.21 -45.48
C ILE A 302 -27.91 23.90 -44.86
N SER A 303 -28.47 24.89 -45.56
CA SER A 303 -29.68 25.63 -45.15
C SER A 303 -30.87 24.69 -44.90
N ALA A 304 -31.16 23.77 -45.81
CA ALA A 304 -32.26 22.82 -45.67
C ALA A 304 -32.04 21.83 -44.49
N THR A 305 -30.80 21.38 -44.28
CA THR A 305 -30.45 20.46 -43.19
C THR A 305 -30.52 21.17 -41.83
N ALA A 306 -30.10 22.44 -41.75
CA ALA A 306 -30.22 23.26 -40.54
C ALA A 306 -31.69 23.41 -40.12
N GLN A 307 -32.57 23.72 -41.09
CA GLN A 307 -34.01 23.82 -40.85
C GLN A 307 -34.59 22.50 -40.34
N ALA A 308 -34.19 21.36 -40.93
CA ALA A 308 -34.66 20.05 -40.50
C ALA A 308 -34.32 19.73 -39.03
N TYR A 309 -33.13 20.13 -38.56
CA TYR A 309 -32.77 19.99 -37.14
C TYR A 309 -33.60 20.90 -36.23
N LEU A 310 -33.88 22.14 -36.65
CA LEU A 310 -34.70 23.08 -35.86
C LEU A 310 -36.16 22.63 -35.69
N ASP A 311 -36.67 21.87 -36.65
CA ASP A 311 -38.02 21.30 -36.65
C ASP A 311 -38.13 20.04 -35.77
N THR A 312 -37.01 19.51 -35.26
CA THR A 312 -36.98 18.32 -34.40
C THR A 312 -37.43 18.68 -32.96
N PRO A 313 -38.34 17.91 -32.33
CA PRO A 313 -38.76 18.16 -30.95
C PRO A 313 -37.58 18.12 -29.96
N LEU A 314 -37.55 19.09 -29.04
CA LEU A 314 -36.51 19.16 -28.01
C LEU A 314 -36.82 18.23 -26.82
N PRO A 315 -35.80 17.64 -26.18
CA PRO A 315 -35.96 16.91 -24.93
C PRO A 315 -36.33 17.85 -23.77
N PRO A 316 -37.03 17.34 -22.72
CA PRO A 316 -37.45 18.18 -21.59
C PRO A 316 -36.24 18.75 -20.83
N PRO A 317 -36.31 20.01 -20.34
CA PRO A 317 -35.23 20.64 -19.62
C PRO A 317 -34.92 19.95 -18.28
N ARG A 318 -33.68 20.12 -17.79
CA ARG A 318 -33.25 19.62 -16.49
C ARG A 318 -34.15 20.22 -15.38
N PRO A 319 -34.64 19.42 -14.43
CA PRO A 319 -35.55 19.89 -13.39
C PRO A 319 -34.83 20.89 -12.47
N GLN A 320 -35.41 22.07 -12.27
CA GLN A 320 -34.94 23.06 -11.32
C GLN A 320 -35.52 22.76 -9.92
N PRO A 321 -34.75 22.93 -8.83
CA PRO A 321 -35.26 22.74 -7.48
C PRO A 321 -36.41 23.71 -7.19
N VAL A 322 -37.49 23.20 -6.61
CA VAL A 322 -38.61 24.02 -6.13
C VAL A 322 -38.17 24.70 -4.84
N THR A 323 -37.75 25.97 -4.93
CA THR A 323 -37.43 26.77 -3.74
C THR A 323 -38.68 26.93 -2.88
N SER A 324 -38.80 26.14 -1.82
CA SER A 324 -39.80 26.35 -0.77
C SER A 324 -39.23 27.34 0.27
N PRO A 325 -39.88 28.48 0.53
CA PRO A 325 -39.37 29.47 1.46
C PRO A 325 -39.82 29.11 2.88
N THR A 326 -38.98 28.47 3.68
CA THR A 326 -39.27 28.32 5.12
C THR A 326 -38.04 28.52 5.98
N GLY A 327 -38.07 29.62 6.74
CA GLY A 327 -37.03 30.06 7.64
C GLY A 327 -36.72 29.09 8.77
N ARG A 328 -35.43 28.96 9.09
CA ARG A 328 -34.92 28.26 10.26
C ARG A 328 -35.29 29.01 11.54
N ARG A 329 -35.82 28.29 12.54
CA ARG A 329 -35.90 28.73 13.94
C ARG A 329 -35.25 27.65 14.81
N PRO A 330 -34.32 27.99 15.72
CA PRO A 330 -33.58 26.98 16.48
C PRO A 330 -34.38 26.47 17.69
N VAL A 331 -34.41 25.16 17.89
CA VAL A 331 -34.94 24.51 19.10
C VAL A 331 -33.77 24.01 19.95
N THR A 332 -33.69 24.45 21.20
CA THR A 332 -32.69 24.03 22.18
C THR A 332 -33.22 22.87 23.03
N PRO A 333 -32.49 21.75 23.23
CA PRO A 333 -32.91 20.70 24.15
C PRO A 333 -32.34 20.91 25.57
N THR A 334 -33.23 20.82 26.56
CA THR A 334 -32.95 20.97 28.00
C THR A 334 -32.50 19.68 28.69
N VAL A 335 -31.48 19.80 29.55
CA VAL A 335 -30.90 18.77 30.43
C VAL A 335 -31.81 18.40 31.62
N ARG A 336 -31.86 17.11 32.02
CA ARG A 336 -32.22 16.67 33.39
C ARG A 336 -31.37 15.48 33.88
N ARG A 337 -30.85 15.59 35.11
CA ARG A 337 -30.18 14.54 35.92
C ARG A 337 -31.14 13.96 36.98
N PRO A 338 -30.87 12.76 37.51
CA PRO A 338 -31.19 12.42 38.91
C PRO A 338 -29.98 11.91 39.74
N VAL A 339 -30.06 12.13 41.05
CA VAL A 339 -29.07 11.86 42.11
C VAL A 339 -29.55 10.70 43.00
N GLY A 340 -28.64 9.82 43.45
CA GLY A 340 -28.87 8.81 44.49
C GLY A 340 -27.56 8.30 45.14
N PRO A 341 -27.54 7.90 46.44
CA PRO A 341 -26.36 7.93 47.32
C PRO A 341 -25.46 6.67 47.28
N THR A 342 -24.17 6.86 47.64
CA THR A 342 -23.09 5.88 47.48
C THR A 342 -22.77 5.05 48.74
N PHE A 343 -22.32 3.81 48.49
CA PHE A 343 -21.96 2.71 49.40
C PHE A 343 -20.82 3.01 50.43
N GLY A 344 -20.36 4.26 50.54
CA GLY A 344 -19.18 4.66 51.31
C GLY A 344 -19.42 4.89 52.81
N ALA A 345 -20.67 4.88 53.27
CA ALA A 345 -21.02 5.25 54.65
C ALA A 345 -21.04 4.08 55.66
N ALA A 346 -21.07 2.81 55.21
CA ALA A 346 -21.23 1.66 56.10
C ALA A 346 -19.92 0.98 56.56
N ALA A 347 -18.78 1.20 55.86
CA ALA A 347 -17.55 0.44 56.12
C ALA A 347 -16.53 1.13 57.06
N LYS A 348 -16.79 2.38 57.49
CA LYS A 348 -15.82 3.20 58.25
C LYS A 348 -15.87 3.05 59.78
N ALA A 349 -16.79 2.25 60.33
CA ALA A 349 -16.99 2.17 61.78
C ALA A 349 -16.15 1.11 62.53
N SER A 350 -15.52 0.14 61.84
CA SER A 350 -14.93 -1.03 62.54
C SER A 350 -13.40 -0.99 62.72
N VAL A 351 -12.68 -0.12 62.00
CA VAL A 351 -11.20 -0.16 61.94
C VAL A 351 -10.52 0.75 62.97
N ARG A 352 -11.25 1.66 63.63
CA ARG A 352 -10.68 2.60 64.61
C ARG A 352 -10.40 2.01 66.01
N ARG A 353 -10.84 0.79 66.33
CA ARG A 353 -10.71 0.22 67.69
C ARG A 353 -9.44 -0.60 67.97
N TRP A 354 -8.61 -0.90 66.96
CA TRP A 354 -7.43 -1.77 67.15
C TRP A 354 -6.08 -1.05 67.04
N ARG A 355 -6.08 0.25 66.73
CA ARG A 355 -4.86 1.01 66.39
C ARG A 355 -4.13 1.64 67.60
N ASP A 356 -4.71 1.60 68.80
CA ASP A 356 -4.20 2.38 69.94
C ASP A 356 -3.44 1.55 70.99
N ARG A 357 -2.77 0.43 70.65
CA ARG A 357 -2.23 -0.46 71.71
C ARG A 357 -0.75 -0.85 71.80
N VAL A 358 0.17 -0.60 70.87
CA VAL A 358 1.61 -0.86 71.18
C VAL A 358 2.57 0.04 70.40
N HIS A 359 3.58 0.59 71.09
CA HIS A 359 4.74 1.33 70.58
C HIS A 359 6.03 0.79 71.21
N LEU A 360 7.05 0.47 70.39
CA LEU A 360 8.51 0.76 70.51
C LEU A 360 9.34 -0.13 69.53
N PRO A 361 10.58 0.28 69.12
CA PRO A 361 11.26 -0.18 67.89
C PRO A 361 12.24 -1.35 68.13
N ALA A 362 12.39 -2.26 67.15
CA ALA A 362 13.37 -3.36 67.21
C ALA A 362 13.79 -3.85 65.82
N MET A 363 15.10 -4.08 65.64
CA MET A 363 15.70 -4.77 64.49
C MET A 363 15.75 -6.28 64.80
N ASP A 364 15.25 -7.11 63.88
CA ASP A 364 14.91 -8.52 64.13
C ASP A 364 16.12 -9.48 63.94
N TRP A 365 16.83 -9.77 65.03
CA TRP A 365 17.91 -10.78 65.12
C TRP A 365 17.51 -12.25 64.73
N PRO A 366 16.24 -12.70 64.89
CA PRO A 366 15.83 -14.05 64.47
C PRO A 366 15.89 -14.28 62.96
N THR A 367 15.70 -13.23 62.15
CA THR A 367 15.77 -13.31 60.68
C THR A 367 17.20 -13.53 60.17
N PHE A 368 18.19 -13.03 60.93
CA PHE A 368 19.62 -13.18 60.60
C PHE A 368 20.16 -14.58 60.95
N LEU A 369 19.67 -15.19 62.04
CA LEU A 369 20.04 -16.54 62.46
C LEU A 369 19.42 -17.65 61.60
N LEU A 370 18.27 -17.39 60.93
CA LEU A 370 17.59 -18.34 60.04
C LEU A 370 18.13 -18.37 58.59
N MET A 371 18.95 -17.39 58.21
CA MET A 371 19.61 -17.34 56.88
C MET A 371 20.86 -18.24 56.80
N LEU A 372 21.48 -18.56 57.94
CA LEU A 372 22.71 -19.35 58.02
C LEU A 372 22.51 -20.85 57.67
N PRO A 373 21.42 -21.55 58.08
CA PRO A 373 21.18 -22.93 57.67
C PRO A 373 20.77 -23.05 56.19
N ALA A 374 20.06 -22.06 55.65
CA ALA A 374 19.65 -22.03 54.23
C ALA A 374 20.85 -21.80 53.29
N ALA A 375 21.78 -20.92 53.68
CA ALA A 375 23.06 -20.76 52.99
C ALA A 375 23.93 -22.02 53.11
N GLY A 376 23.94 -22.68 54.28
CA GLY A 376 24.65 -23.95 54.49
C GLY A 376 24.11 -25.09 53.62
N LEU A 377 22.78 -25.25 53.51
CA LEU A 377 22.15 -26.27 52.67
C LEU A 377 22.41 -26.03 51.17
N ALA A 378 22.41 -24.76 50.74
CA ALA A 378 22.70 -24.39 49.36
C ALA A 378 24.17 -24.67 48.99
N ILE A 379 25.11 -24.47 49.92
CA ILE A 379 26.53 -24.79 49.73
C ILE A 379 26.76 -26.31 49.72
N THR A 380 26.04 -27.07 50.55
CA THR A 380 26.18 -28.54 50.61
C THR A 380 25.56 -29.23 49.37
N ALA A 381 24.50 -28.64 48.79
CA ALA A 381 23.88 -29.11 47.54
C ALA A 381 24.71 -28.78 46.29
N ALA A 382 25.56 -27.75 46.34
CA ALA A 382 26.48 -27.40 45.26
C ALA A 382 27.73 -28.32 45.19
N THR A 383 27.97 -29.12 46.23
CA THR A 383 29.20 -29.95 46.37
C THR A 383 28.97 -31.46 46.24
N LEU A 384 27.74 -31.92 46.08
CA LEU A 384 27.41 -33.34 45.87
C LEU A 384 26.68 -33.51 44.54
N ASP A 385 27.21 -34.36 43.66
CA ASP A 385 26.63 -34.71 42.35
C ASP A 385 25.12 -34.98 42.48
N THR A 386 24.29 -33.99 42.13
CA THR A 386 22.85 -34.08 42.31
C THR A 386 22.11 -33.69 41.04
N THR A 387 21.13 -34.53 40.70
CA THR A 387 20.27 -34.40 39.52
C THR A 387 19.34 -33.20 39.63
N TRP A 388 18.83 -32.71 38.49
CA TRP A 388 18.01 -31.50 38.38
C TRP A 388 16.76 -31.47 39.30
N TYR A 389 16.30 -32.63 39.76
CA TYR A 389 15.23 -32.77 40.76
C TYR A 389 15.60 -32.19 42.13
N SER A 390 16.88 -32.26 42.54
CA SER A 390 17.37 -31.73 43.82
C SER A 390 17.36 -30.20 43.84
N ILE A 391 17.67 -29.58 42.69
CA ILE A 391 17.66 -28.12 42.49
C ILE A 391 16.22 -27.59 42.46
N ALA A 392 15.33 -28.30 41.77
CA ALA A 392 13.90 -27.97 41.77
C ALA A 392 13.28 -28.11 43.17
N LEU A 393 13.63 -29.16 43.92
CA LEU A 393 13.17 -29.36 45.30
C LEU A 393 13.72 -28.28 46.25
N ALA A 394 14.99 -27.87 46.10
CA ALA A 394 15.59 -26.78 46.87
C ALA A 394 14.94 -25.42 46.57
N ALA A 395 14.62 -25.13 45.29
CA ALA A 395 13.91 -23.92 44.90
C ALA A 395 12.47 -23.90 45.44
N VAL A 396 11.77 -25.04 45.39
CA VAL A 396 10.41 -25.19 45.93
C VAL A 396 10.41 -25.08 47.45
N LEU A 397 11.37 -25.69 48.15
CA LEU A 397 11.48 -25.58 49.61
C LEU A 397 11.88 -24.16 50.05
N THR A 398 12.74 -23.47 49.29
CA THR A 398 13.10 -22.07 49.56
C THR A 398 11.89 -21.15 49.39
N CYS A 399 11.12 -21.33 48.31
CA CYS A 399 9.86 -20.61 48.09
C CYS A 399 8.80 -20.96 49.16
N ALA A 400 8.73 -22.22 49.61
CA ALA A 400 7.81 -22.65 50.66
C ALA A 400 8.18 -22.08 52.04
N VAL A 401 9.48 -22.02 52.37
CA VAL A 401 9.99 -21.38 53.60
C VAL A 401 9.73 -19.87 53.57
N LEU A 402 9.92 -19.22 52.42
CA LEU A 402 9.58 -17.79 52.24
C LEU A 402 8.07 -17.51 52.31
N ALA A 403 7.23 -18.47 51.88
CA ALA A 403 5.77 -18.38 52.00
C ALA A 403 5.26 -18.64 53.42
N LEU A 404 5.98 -19.47 54.20
CA LEU A 404 5.63 -19.82 55.59
C LEU A 404 6.14 -18.82 56.61
N LEU A 405 7.27 -18.15 56.34
CA LEU A 405 7.77 -17.04 57.17
C LEU A 405 6.86 -15.82 56.98
N ARG A 406 5.92 -15.64 57.91
CA ARG A 406 5.06 -14.45 58.03
C ARG A 406 5.90 -13.20 58.33
N LEU A 407 6.61 -12.69 57.35
CA LEU A 407 7.35 -11.45 57.43
C LEU A 407 6.34 -10.30 57.48
N ARG A 408 6.32 -9.62 58.63
CA ARG A 408 5.30 -8.62 58.97
C ARG A 408 5.53 -7.26 58.33
N ASP A 409 6.67 -7.02 57.67
CA ASP A 409 6.96 -5.78 56.98
C ASP A 409 7.10 -5.95 55.46
N ALA A 410 6.38 -5.09 54.74
CA ALA A 410 6.15 -5.20 53.30
C ALA A 410 7.38 -4.87 52.43
N SER A 411 8.40 -4.22 52.98
CA SER A 411 9.63 -3.84 52.27
C SER A 411 10.60 -5.01 52.08
N THR A 412 10.68 -5.93 53.04
CA THR A 412 11.58 -7.10 52.97
C THR A 412 11.02 -8.23 52.11
N ALA A 413 9.70 -8.41 52.10
CA ALA A 413 9.03 -9.36 51.19
C ALA A 413 9.16 -8.96 49.70
N PHE A 414 9.19 -7.65 49.42
CA PHE A 414 9.37 -7.12 48.07
C PHE A 414 10.81 -7.28 47.55
N VAL A 415 11.81 -7.01 48.40
CA VAL A 415 13.24 -7.18 48.05
C VAL A 415 13.59 -8.67 47.89
N ALA A 416 13.08 -9.54 48.76
CA ALA A 416 13.31 -10.99 48.67
C ALA A 416 12.69 -11.62 47.41
N GLY A 417 11.51 -11.13 46.97
CA GLY A 417 10.87 -11.57 45.74
C GLY A 417 11.60 -11.16 44.45
N LEU A 418 12.39 -10.08 44.50
CA LEU A 418 13.17 -9.56 43.37
C LEU A 418 14.61 -10.08 43.32
N SER A 419 15.16 -10.57 44.44
CA SER A 419 16.51 -11.18 44.48
C SER A 419 16.53 -12.67 44.14
N ALA A 420 15.40 -13.37 44.25
CA ALA A 420 15.28 -14.78 43.91
C ALA A 420 15.64 -15.11 42.43
N PRO A 421 15.30 -14.29 41.42
CA PRO A 421 15.74 -14.50 40.04
C PRO A 421 17.26 -14.40 39.88
N GLY A 422 17.93 -13.48 40.58
CA GLY A 422 19.38 -13.33 40.51
C GLY A 422 20.12 -14.55 41.04
N VAL A 423 19.61 -15.18 42.10
CA VAL A 423 20.18 -16.41 42.68
C VAL A 423 19.87 -17.63 41.81
N VAL A 424 18.64 -17.74 41.27
CA VAL A 424 18.25 -18.85 40.38
C VAL A 424 19.00 -18.78 39.04
N SER A 425 19.15 -17.59 38.45
CA SER A 425 19.93 -17.39 37.24
C SER A 425 21.43 -17.63 37.46
N ALA A 426 21.99 -17.23 38.61
CA ALA A 426 23.38 -17.53 38.96
C ALA A 426 23.62 -19.05 39.14
N VAL A 427 22.68 -19.78 39.77
CA VAL A 427 22.74 -21.24 39.94
C VAL A 427 22.64 -21.97 38.59
N ILE A 428 21.76 -21.52 37.69
CA ILE A 428 21.63 -22.05 36.33
C ILE A 428 22.93 -21.84 35.53
N LEU A 429 23.53 -20.65 35.62
CA LEU A 429 24.80 -20.31 34.96
C LEU A 429 25.98 -21.15 35.49
N THR A 430 26.04 -21.41 36.80
CA THR A 430 27.08 -22.29 37.37
C THR A 430 26.85 -23.78 37.05
N SER A 431 25.61 -24.22 36.86
CA SER A 431 25.30 -25.61 36.47
C SER A 431 25.61 -25.92 35.00
N GLY A 432 25.68 -24.90 34.14
CA GLY A 432 26.08 -25.02 32.74
C GLY A 432 27.60 -25.07 32.51
N LEU A 433 28.41 -24.92 33.57
CA LEU A 433 29.87 -24.86 33.47
C LEU A 433 30.55 -26.24 33.51
N THR A 434 29.84 -27.35 33.77
CA THR A 434 30.48 -28.65 34.02
C THR A 434 29.92 -29.88 33.27
N SER A 435 29.22 -29.76 32.14
CA SER A 435 29.04 -30.95 31.28
C SER A 435 28.94 -30.64 29.78
N LEU A 436 29.98 -31.12 29.09
CA LEU A 436 30.25 -31.15 27.67
C LEU A 436 29.36 -32.14 26.89
N VAL A 437 29.03 -31.75 25.66
CA VAL A 437 28.91 -32.56 24.43
C VAL A 437 27.66 -33.46 24.27
N ALA A 438 26.87 -33.08 23.25
CA ALA A 438 25.97 -33.88 22.43
C ALA A 438 24.65 -34.42 23.04
N MET A 439 23.55 -33.66 22.89
CA MET A 439 22.19 -34.22 22.63
C MET A 439 21.27 -33.21 21.89
N PRO A 440 20.35 -33.68 21.01
CA PRO A 440 19.46 -32.82 20.23
C PRO A 440 18.22 -32.36 21.02
N PHE A 441 17.98 -31.05 21.03
CA PHE A 441 16.93 -30.37 21.80
C PHE A 441 15.59 -30.32 21.09
N HIS A 442 14.85 -31.44 21.02
CA HIS A 442 13.47 -31.45 20.50
C HIS A 442 12.50 -32.18 21.44
N SER A 443 12.37 -31.73 22.68
CA SER A 443 11.12 -31.77 23.46
C SER A 443 11.33 -31.22 24.88
N LEU A 444 10.46 -30.28 25.30
CA LEU A 444 10.29 -29.77 26.68
C LEU A 444 11.27 -28.73 27.31
N PRO A 445 11.69 -27.64 26.62
CA PRO A 445 12.20 -26.45 27.33
C PRO A 445 11.22 -25.27 27.42
N ALA A 446 10.43 -25.00 26.38
CA ALA A 446 9.62 -23.77 26.30
C ALA A 446 8.40 -23.78 27.25
N ALA A 447 7.76 -24.93 27.43
CA ALA A 447 6.55 -25.05 28.27
C ALA A 447 6.86 -24.93 29.77
N LEU A 448 8.02 -25.43 30.21
CA LEU A 448 8.46 -25.34 31.61
C LEU A 448 8.95 -23.92 31.96
N ILE A 449 9.64 -23.26 31.03
CA ILE A 449 10.01 -21.85 31.18
C ILE A 449 8.75 -20.97 31.22
N ALA A 450 7.77 -21.23 30.34
CA ALA A 450 6.48 -20.55 30.38
C ALA A 450 5.72 -20.83 31.69
N ALA A 451 5.70 -22.07 32.19
CA ALA A 451 5.03 -22.41 33.44
C ALA A 451 5.68 -21.75 34.66
N ALA A 452 7.02 -21.70 34.73
CA ALA A 452 7.75 -21.00 35.79
C ALA A 452 7.48 -19.49 35.76
N HIS A 453 7.37 -18.89 34.58
CA HIS A 453 7.04 -17.47 34.42
C HIS A 453 5.56 -17.16 34.73
N VAL A 454 4.64 -18.06 34.40
CA VAL A 454 3.21 -17.93 34.77
C VAL A 454 3.03 -18.04 36.28
N LEU A 455 3.74 -18.97 36.94
CA LEU A 455 3.74 -19.08 38.40
C LEU A 455 4.37 -17.84 39.07
N TRP A 456 5.40 -17.25 38.46
CA TRP A 456 6.02 -15.99 38.90
C TRP A 456 5.08 -14.79 38.76
N LEU A 457 4.43 -14.61 37.61
CA LEU A 457 3.44 -13.56 37.39
C LEU A 457 2.23 -13.73 38.33
N GLY A 458 1.81 -14.97 38.58
CA GLY A 458 0.76 -15.30 39.55
C GLY A 458 1.15 -14.91 40.98
N ALA A 459 2.40 -15.16 41.40
CA ALA A 459 2.92 -14.77 42.71
C ALA A 459 3.06 -13.25 42.85
N GLY A 460 3.56 -12.55 41.81
CA GLY A 460 3.65 -11.09 41.76
C GLY A 460 2.27 -10.42 41.80
N PHE A 461 1.30 -10.97 41.08
CA PHE A 461 -0.09 -10.50 41.07
C PHE A 461 -0.80 -10.75 42.41
N ALA A 462 -0.57 -11.90 43.05
CA ALA A 462 -1.10 -12.21 44.37
C ALA A 462 -0.50 -11.31 45.47
N ALA A 463 0.80 -10.99 45.38
CA ALA A 463 1.46 -10.02 46.25
C ALA A 463 0.93 -8.59 46.02
N TRP A 464 0.66 -8.24 44.75
CA TRP A 464 0.07 -6.95 44.37
C TRP A 464 -1.37 -6.78 44.87
N ILE A 465 -2.23 -7.80 44.76
CA ILE A 465 -3.60 -7.77 45.30
C ILE A 465 -3.61 -7.60 46.83
N ARG A 466 -2.62 -8.16 47.51
CA ARG A 466 -2.48 -8.04 48.98
C ARG A 466 -1.81 -6.74 49.42
N TRP A 467 -1.17 -6.00 48.50
CA TRP A 467 -0.54 -4.71 48.77
C TRP A 467 -1.58 -3.58 48.74
N ARG A 468 -1.99 -3.10 49.91
CA ARG A 468 -2.88 -1.93 50.05
C ARG A 468 -2.13 -0.75 50.68
N PRO A 469 -1.56 0.17 49.88
CA PRO A 469 -0.95 1.37 50.43
C PRO A 469 -2.05 2.38 50.82
N ALA A 470 -1.89 3.01 51.99
CA ALA A 470 -2.87 3.94 52.54
C ALA A 470 -2.97 5.28 51.78
N ARG A 471 -2.03 5.56 50.85
CA ARG A 471 -2.07 6.67 49.88
C ARG A 471 -1.30 6.26 48.60
N PRO A 472 -1.71 6.71 47.41
CA PRO A 472 -1.02 6.35 46.17
C PRO A 472 0.29 7.15 46.07
N HIS A 473 1.44 6.47 46.12
CA HIS A 473 2.74 7.08 45.87
C HIS A 473 3.05 7.07 44.35
N PRO A 474 3.70 8.11 43.79
CA PRO A 474 3.99 8.23 42.35
C PRO A 474 4.83 7.10 41.74
N GLN A 475 5.44 6.24 42.57
CA GLN A 475 6.23 5.08 42.12
C GLN A 475 5.37 3.94 41.54
N LEU A 476 4.04 3.96 41.71
CA LEU A 476 3.14 2.95 41.12
C LEU A 476 3.18 2.94 39.59
N ARG A 477 3.42 4.10 38.97
CA ARG A 477 3.51 4.25 37.51
C ARG A 477 4.80 3.64 36.95
N LEU A 478 5.89 3.74 37.70
CA LEU A 478 7.21 3.21 37.32
C LEU A 478 7.24 1.68 37.39
N VAL A 479 6.59 1.09 38.39
CA VAL A 479 6.45 -0.38 38.50
C VAL A 479 5.57 -0.95 37.40
N LEU A 480 4.49 -0.25 37.04
CA LEU A 480 3.66 -0.63 35.89
C LEU A 480 4.42 -0.53 34.57
N LEU A 481 5.23 0.53 34.38
CA LEU A 481 6.07 0.69 33.20
C LEU A 481 7.11 -0.43 33.09
N GLY A 482 7.77 -0.79 34.20
CA GLY A 482 8.75 -1.87 34.22
C GLY A 482 8.14 -3.25 33.93
N ALA A 483 6.95 -3.53 34.47
CA ALA A 483 6.23 -4.77 34.19
C ALA A 483 5.73 -4.86 32.74
N VAL A 484 5.26 -3.73 32.18
CA VAL A 484 4.84 -3.64 30.78
C VAL A 484 6.04 -3.77 29.83
N ALA A 485 7.17 -3.15 30.16
CA ALA A 485 8.41 -3.29 29.39
C ALA A 485 8.94 -4.73 29.41
N ALA A 486 8.94 -5.39 30.57
CA ALA A 486 9.34 -6.80 30.68
C ALA A 486 8.39 -7.74 29.91
N ALA A 487 7.09 -7.46 29.91
CA ALA A 487 6.11 -8.21 29.12
C ALA A 487 6.25 -7.96 27.61
N LEU A 488 6.59 -6.74 27.19
CA LEU A 488 6.91 -6.39 25.80
C LEU A 488 8.19 -7.09 25.33
N VAL A 489 9.24 -7.08 26.16
CA VAL A 489 10.48 -7.82 25.90
C VAL A 489 10.19 -9.32 25.75
N LEU A 490 9.31 -9.89 26.57
CA LEU A 490 8.90 -11.30 26.46
C LEU A 490 8.15 -11.59 25.15
N VAL A 491 7.21 -10.72 24.75
CA VAL A 491 6.47 -10.86 23.48
C VAL A 491 7.42 -10.75 22.29
N ILE A 492 8.37 -9.81 22.35
CA ILE A 492 9.35 -9.57 21.29
C ILE A 492 10.35 -10.73 21.21
N ILE A 493 10.82 -11.30 22.33
CA ILE A 493 11.71 -12.48 22.35
C ILE A 493 10.98 -13.72 21.81
N VAL A 494 9.71 -13.92 22.18
CA VAL A 494 8.88 -15.04 21.69
C VAL A 494 8.60 -14.90 20.19
N GLN A 495 8.41 -13.69 19.69
CA GLN A 495 8.25 -13.43 18.26
C GLN A 495 9.57 -13.53 17.49
N ALA A 496 10.70 -13.07 18.07
CA ALA A 496 12.04 -13.22 17.49
C ALA A 496 12.46 -14.69 17.37
N TYR A 497 11.94 -15.58 18.23
CA TYR A 497 12.15 -17.03 18.13
C TYR A 497 11.34 -17.69 17.00
N ARG A 498 10.38 -16.98 16.39
CA ARG A 498 9.48 -17.47 15.33
C ARG A 498 9.61 -16.74 13.99
N SER A 499 10.41 -15.67 13.92
CA SER A 499 10.47 -14.76 12.76
C SER A 499 11.81 -14.85 12.03
N PRO A 500 11.85 -14.65 10.70
CA PRO A 500 13.08 -14.63 9.92
C PRO A 500 14.03 -13.48 10.34
N ALA A 501 15.33 -13.67 10.12
CA ALA A 501 16.43 -12.88 10.70
C ALA A 501 16.38 -11.35 10.44
N HIS A 502 15.66 -10.90 9.41
CA HIS A 502 15.56 -9.47 9.04
C HIS A 502 14.62 -8.65 9.94
N LEU A 503 13.70 -9.29 10.68
CA LEU A 503 12.82 -8.62 11.66
C LEU A 503 13.49 -8.48 13.05
N LEU A 504 14.65 -9.10 13.28
CA LEU A 504 15.38 -9.00 14.54
C LEU A 504 16.00 -7.60 14.77
N TYR A 505 16.42 -6.90 13.72
CA TYR A 505 17.12 -5.62 13.81
C TYR A 505 16.27 -4.50 14.46
N PRO A 506 15.03 -4.23 14.01
CA PRO A 506 14.16 -3.26 14.67
C PRO A 506 13.73 -3.72 16.07
N ALA A 507 13.60 -5.03 16.30
CA ALA A 507 13.26 -5.58 17.62
C ALA A 507 14.37 -5.36 18.65
N ILE A 508 15.63 -5.58 18.28
CA ILE A 508 16.80 -5.32 19.17
C ILE A 508 16.95 -3.83 19.46
N LEU A 509 16.78 -2.97 18.44
CA LEU A 509 16.81 -1.51 18.63
C LEU A 509 15.65 -1.01 19.51
N ALA A 510 14.47 -1.61 19.39
CA ALA A 510 13.33 -1.33 20.26
C ALA A 510 13.57 -1.79 21.71
N ILE A 511 14.23 -2.94 21.90
CA ILE A 511 14.64 -3.41 23.24
C ILE A 511 15.68 -2.47 23.84
N LEU A 512 16.70 -2.06 23.08
CA LEU A 512 17.71 -1.08 23.52
C LEU A 512 17.06 0.26 23.88
N GLY A 513 16.18 0.78 23.02
CA GLY A 513 15.44 2.01 23.28
C GLY A 513 14.54 1.92 24.52
N ALA A 514 13.90 0.78 24.75
CA ALA A 514 13.07 0.54 25.93
C ALA A 514 13.92 0.45 27.21
N GLU A 515 15.03 -0.28 27.20
CA GLU A 515 15.94 -0.35 28.36
C GLU A 515 16.57 1.02 28.68
N LEU A 516 16.96 1.78 27.66
CA LEU A 516 17.49 3.15 27.78
C LEU A 516 16.46 4.14 28.33
N ALA A 517 15.18 3.99 27.95
CA ALA A 517 14.09 4.83 28.46
C ALA A 517 13.81 4.59 29.96
N ILE A 518 14.17 3.41 30.48
CA ILE A 518 13.94 3.03 31.88
C ILE A 518 15.20 3.31 32.74
N ALA A 519 16.39 3.38 32.14
CA ALA A 519 17.65 3.61 32.85
C ALA A 519 17.71 4.97 33.59
N GLY A 520 17.19 6.05 32.99
CA GLY A 520 17.18 7.38 33.61
C GLY A 520 16.41 7.45 34.94
N PRO A 521 15.14 6.96 34.98
CA PRO A 521 14.36 6.89 36.22
C PRO A 521 14.88 5.90 37.28
N LEU A 522 15.67 4.90 36.89
CA LEU A 522 16.15 3.83 37.78
C LEU A 522 17.38 4.20 38.62
N LEU A 523 18.10 5.27 38.27
CA LEU A 523 19.29 5.73 39.00
C LEU A 523 18.97 6.30 40.40
N ASP A 524 17.71 6.62 40.69
CA ASP A 524 17.23 7.09 42.00
C ASP A 524 16.90 5.96 42.99
N LEU A 525 16.92 4.68 42.58
CA LEU A 525 16.50 3.52 43.41
C LEU A 525 17.62 2.90 44.27
N GLY A 526 18.79 3.55 44.33
CA GLY A 526 19.89 3.20 45.23
C GLY A 526 20.92 2.24 44.62
N ARG A 527 22.15 2.33 45.14
CA ARG A 527 23.36 1.64 44.66
C ARG A 527 23.25 0.13 44.39
N PRO A 528 22.60 -0.70 45.23
CA PRO A 528 22.55 -2.14 44.98
C PRO A 528 21.61 -2.50 43.82
N PHE A 529 20.60 -1.68 43.55
CA PHE A 529 19.68 -1.89 42.43
C PHE A 529 20.37 -1.63 41.09
N VAL A 530 21.13 -0.53 40.99
CA VAL A 530 21.92 -0.19 39.79
C VAL A 530 22.99 -1.25 39.51
N ALA A 531 23.65 -1.76 40.56
CA ALA A 531 24.63 -2.84 40.42
C ALA A 531 23.99 -4.15 39.92
N GLY A 532 22.81 -4.52 40.44
CA GLY A 532 22.07 -5.70 39.99
C GLY A 532 21.55 -5.59 38.55
N TRP A 533 21.10 -4.40 38.15
CA TRP A 533 20.64 -4.14 36.78
C TRP A 533 21.79 -4.20 35.76
N VAL A 534 22.94 -3.61 36.09
CA VAL A 534 24.14 -3.68 35.23
C VAL A 534 24.66 -5.11 35.09
N LEU A 535 24.74 -5.88 36.19
CA LEU A 535 25.18 -7.28 36.14
C LEU A 535 24.18 -8.19 35.43
N GLY A 536 22.88 -7.97 35.60
CA GLY A 536 21.81 -8.72 34.92
C GLY A 536 21.76 -8.45 33.42
N GLY A 537 21.88 -7.17 33.01
CA GLY A 537 22.00 -6.78 31.61
C GLY A 537 23.24 -7.38 30.95
N PHE A 538 24.38 -7.38 31.65
CA PHE A 538 25.64 -7.97 31.17
C PHE A 538 25.53 -9.49 30.91
N ALA A 539 24.83 -10.23 31.77
CA ALA A 539 24.62 -11.67 31.62
C ALA A 539 23.68 -12.02 30.44
N VAL A 540 22.61 -11.23 30.24
CA VAL A 540 21.70 -11.39 29.09
C VAL A 540 22.41 -11.09 27.77
N TRP A 541 23.29 -10.09 27.76
CA TRP A 541 24.03 -9.69 26.57
C TRP A 541 25.12 -10.69 26.16
N ILE A 542 25.86 -11.26 27.12
CA ILE A 542 26.82 -12.35 26.85
C ILE A 542 26.10 -13.58 26.27
N ALA A 543 24.93 -13.92 26.79
CA ALA A 543 24.14 -15.05 26.31
C ALA A 543 23.60 -14.84 24.89
N LEU A 544 23.21 -13.60 24.54
CA LEU A 544 22.84 -13.23 23.17
C LEU A 544 24.06 -13.25 22.24
N PHE A 545 25.18 -12.65 22.64
CA PHE A 545 26.40 -12.56 21.83
C PHE A 545 26.99 -13.92 21.47
N HIS A 546 27.00 -14.88 22.41
CA HIS A 546 27.53 -16.22 22.16
C HIS A 546 26.75 -17.02 21.11
N ARG A 547 25.50 -16.63 20.80
CA ARG A 547 24.64 -17.23 19.79
C ARG A 547 24.85 -16.65 18.38
N PHE A 548 25.52 -15.49 18.25
CA PHE A 548 25.55 -14.70 17.02
C PHE A 548 26.98 -14.31 16.57
N ALA A 549 27.96 -15.17 16.81
CA ALA A 549 29.38 -14.94 16.50
C ALA A 549 29.74 -14.88 14.99
N GLU A 550 28.75 -14.79 14.09
CA GLU A 550 28.93 -14.87 12.63
C GLU A 550 28.69 -13.54 11.87
N PHE A 551 28.49 -12.41 12.56
CA PHE A 551 28.25 -11.10 11.92
C PHE A 551 29.56 -10.29 11.66
N SER A 552 29.53 -9.45 10.61
CA SER A 552 30.66 -8.68 10.07
C SER A 552 31.16 -7.49 10.91
N GLU A 553 32.34 -6.96 10.53
CA GLU A 553 33.14 -5.86 11.14
C GLU A 553 32.37 -4.64 11.74
N PRO A 554 31.24 -4.14 11.17
CA PRO A 554 30.55 -2.95 11.71
C PRO A 554 30.01 -3.11 13.14
N TRP A 555 29.75 -4.34 13.58
CA TRP A 555 29.24 -4.62 14.93
C TRP A 555 30.28 -4.38 16.02
N GLN A 556 31.57 -4.53 15.72
CA GLN A 556 32.65 -4.27 16.67
C GLN A 556 32.74 -2.79 17.06
N ALA A 557 32.37 -1.89 16.13
CA ALA A 557 32.31 -0.45 16.38
C ALA A 557 31.15 -0.08 17.32
N VAL A 558 29.96 -0.66 17.12
CA VAL A 558 28.78 -0.43 17.98
C VAL A 558 29.01 -0.99 19.39
N VAL A 559 29.62 -2.18 19.49
CA VAL A 559 29.99 -2.79 20.77
C VAL A 559 31.10 -1.99 21.47
N GLY A 560 32.13 -1.56 20.73
CA GLY A 560 33.18 -0.69 21.26
C GLY A 560 32.64 0.63 21.79
N LEU A 561 31.70 1.25 21.08
CA LEU A 561 31.03 2.48 21.51
C LEU A 561 30.18 2.27 22.77
N PHE A 562 29.51 1.13 22.88
CA PHE A 562 28.66 0.79 24.02
C PHE A 562 29.48 0.44 25.28
N VAL A 563 30.62 -0.24 25.11
CA VAL A 563 31.58 -0.50 26.20
C VAL A 563 32.20 0.81 26.70
N VAL A 564 32.59 1.72 25.81
CA VAL A 564 33.07 3.06 26.17
C VAL A 564 31.99 3.86 26.91
N TRP A 565 30.72 3.73 26.50
CA TRP A 565 29.57 4.38 27.14
C TRP A 565 29.28 3.81 28.54
N MET A 566 29.36 2.50 28.74
CA MET A 566 29.24 1.87 30.07
C MET A 566 30.39 2.25 31.00
N LEU A 567 31.63 2.37 30.49
CA LEU A 567 32.78 2.85 31.26
C LEU A 567 32.62 4.31 31.70
N LEU A 568 32.04 5.17 30.84
CA LEU A 568 31.65 6.54 31.17
C LEU A 568 30.52 6.57 32.22
N GLY A 569 29.53 5.69 32.13
CA GLY A 569 28.48 5.54 33.13
C GLY A 569 29.01 5.10 34.51
N VAL A 570 30.00 4.20 34.55
CA VAL A 570 30.70 3.80 35.78
C VAL A 570 31.55 4.96 36.34
N ALA A 571 32.17 5.78 35.48
CA ALA A 571 32.93 6.95 35.90
C ALA A 571 32.05 8.03 36.58
N VAL A 572 30.78 8.16 36.18
CA VAL A 572 29.80 9.08 36.80
C VAL A 572 29.40 8.64 38.23
N VAL A 573 29.60 7.36 38.59
CA VAL A 573 29.24 6.82 39.93
C VAL A 573 30.35 7.03 40.97
N ARG A 574 31.56 7.44 40.57
CA ARG A 574 32.62 7.81 41.52
C ARG A 574 32.50 9.29 41.91
N PRO A 575 32.49 9.62 43.21
CA PRO A 575 32.40 11.00 43.64
C PRO A 575 33.78 11.63 43.46
N VAL A 576 33.99 12.33 42.35
CA VAL A 576 35.10 13.28 42.26
C VAL A 576 34.53 14.65 42.59
N SER A 577 34.83 15.11 43.81
CA SER A 577 34.49 16.44 44.30
C SER A 577 35.29 17.51 43.53
N ILE A 578 34.84 17.87 42.32
CA ILE A 578 35.39 19.02 41.60
C ILE A 578 34.22 19.96 41.30
N GLY A 579 34.21 21.07 42.01
CA GLY A 579 33.19 22.10 41.88
C GLY A 579 33.40 22.93 40.62
N PHE A 580 32.61 22.68 39.57
CA PHE A 580 32.17 23.60 38.51
C PHE A 580 31.10 22.86 37.66
N PRO A 581 30.27 23.52 36.82
CA PRO A 581 29.01 22.98 36.29
C PRO A 581 29.19 22.04 35.09
N THR A 582 30.18 21.15 35.14
CA THR A 582 30.49 20.16 34.09
C THR A 582 29.42 19.06 33.98
N HIS A 583 28.70 18.77 35.07
CA HIS A 583 27.63 17.77 35.11
C HIS A 583 26.47 18.08 34.14
N ARG A 584 26.15 19.37 33.92
CA ARG A 584 25.04 19.78 33.03
C ARG A 584 25.42 19.64 31.55
N TRP A 585 26.68 19.88 31.22
CA TRP A 585 27.21 19.70 29.86
C TRP A 585 27.45 18.23 29.51
N LEU A 586 27.87 17.39 30.47
CA LEU A 586 27.95 15.93 30.26
C LEU A 586 26.56 15.29 30.07
N MET A 587 25.54 15.74 30.81
CA MET A 587 24.15 15.28 30.59
C MET A 587 23.57 15.75 29.25
N ALA A 588 23.87 16.99 28.83
CA ALA A 588 23.44 17.48 27.53
C ALA A 588 24.12 16.74 26.37
N ALA A 589 25.42 16.45 26.48
CA ALA A 589 26.17 15.68 25.49
C ALA A 589 25.66 14.23 25.37
N THR A 590 25.26 13.60 26.49
CA THR A 590 24.68 12.24 26.50
C THR A 590 23.25 12.19 25.94
N LEU A 591 22.50 13.29 25.99
CA LEU A 591 21.16 13.38 25.40
C LEU A 591 21.16 13.77 23.92
N LEU A 592 22.14 14.57 23.46
CA LEU A 592 22.22 15.06 22.07
C LEU A 592 22.95 14.11 21.11
N ALA A 593 23.93 13.33 21.58
CA ALA A 593 24.71 12.42 20.73
C ALA A 593 23.88 11.34 20.00
N PRO A 594 22.83 10.73 20.59
CA PRO A 594 22.02 9.72 19.89
C PRO A 594 21.14 10.30 18.78
N ALA A 595 20.64 11.53 18.94
CA ALA A 595 19.81 12.20 17.92
C ALA A 595 20.65 12.61 16.71
N VAL A 596 21.88 13.08 16.95
CA VAL A 596 22.84 13.42 15.88
C VAL A 596 23.34 12.15 15.19
N MET A 597 23.64 11.07 15.92
CA MET A 597 24.08 9.80 15.30
C MET A 597 22.96 9.01 14.61
N GLY A 598 21.73 9.04 15.14
CA GLY A 598 20.56 8.42 14.49
C GLY A 598 20.18 9.13 13.19
N GLY A 599 20.31 10.46 13.14
CA GLY A 599 20.12 11.25 11.92
C GLY A 599 21.20 10.98 10.86
N VAL A 600 22.45 10.79 11.28
CA VAL A 600 23.54 10.45 10.34
C VAL A 600 23.43 8.99 9.86
N ALA A 601 23.03 8.04 10.70
CA ALA A 601 22.82 6.65 10.29
C ALA A 601 21.66 6.49 9.30
N ALA A 602 20.55 7.22 9.48
CA ALA A 602 19.42 7.23 8.54
C ALA A 602 19.74 7.93 7.21
N ALA A 603 20.69 8.86 7.19
CA ALA A 603 21.11 9.58 5.98
C ALA A 603 22.22 8.86 5.19
N VAL A 604 22.95 7.92 5.80
CA VAL A 604 24.12 7.25 5.19
C VAL A 604 23.85 5.77 4.87
N LEU A 605 22.85 5.12 5.48
CA LEU A 605 22.53 3.72 5.21
C LEU A 605 21.49 3.60 4.09
N PRO A 606 21.78 2.90 2.97
CA PRO A 606 20.76 2.60 1.98
C PRO A 606 19.64 1.74 2.60
N PRO A 607 18.38 1.91 2.17
CA PRO A 607 17.30 1.02 2.61
C PRO A 607 17.66 -0.43 2.30
N ALA A 608 17.37 -1.34 3.24
CA ALA A 608 17.59 -2.77 3.03
C ALA A 608 16.86 -3.23 1.76
N ALA A 609 17.57 -3.95 0.88
CA ALA A 609 17.01 -4.46 -0.37
C ALA A 609 15.75 -5.31 -0.09
N ARG A 610 14.69 -5.09 -0.86
CA ARG A 610 13.47 -5.90 -0.82
C ARG A 610 13.78 -7.28 -1.43
N ALA A 611 12.97 -8.29 -1.12
CA ALA A 611 13.09 -9.59 -1.79
C ALA A 611 13.04 -9.37 -3.32
N PRO A 612 13.98 -9.92 -4.09
CA PRO A 612 14.02 -9.68 -5.54
C PRO A 612 12.78 -10.23 -6.24
N THR A 613 12.14 -9.42 -7.07
CA THR A 613 10.97 -9.83 -7.86
C THR A 613 11.33 -9.75 -9.32
N ALA A 614 11.66 -10.89 -9.94
CA ALA A 614 11.94 -10.93 -11.37
C ALA A 614 10.64 -10.91 -12.18
N ILE A 615 10.52 -10.00 -13.13
CA ILE A 615 9.41 -9.99 -14.09
C ILE A 615 9.95 -10.31 -15.48
N GLY A 616 10.78 -9.43 -16.03
CA GLY A 616 11.39 -9.63 -17.34
C GLY A 616 12.56 -10.60 -17.34
N LEU A 617 12.65 -11.44 -18.38
CA LEU A 617 13.76 -12.36 -18.60
C LEU A 617 14.37 -12.20 -20.00
N ALA A 618 15.68 -12.40 -20.10
CA ALA A 618 16.36 -12.54 -21.40
C ALA A 618 17.50 -13.54 -21.29
N VAL A 619 17.63 -14.45 -22.24
CA VAL A 619 18.71 -15.44 -22.29
C VAL A 619 19.75 -15.07 -23.33
N SER A 620 21.03 -15.32 -23.05
CA SER A 620 22.09 -15.14 -24.04
C SER A 620 21.99 -16.17 -25.17
N PRO A 621 22.41 -15.83 -26.41
CA PRO A 621 22.32 -16.76 -27.55
C PRO A 621 23.11 -18.06 -27.34
N ASP A 622 24.23 -18.00 -26.60
CA ASP A 622 25.05 -19.15 -26.21
C ASP A 622 24.49 -19.94 -25.01
N SER A 623 23.33 -19.54 -24.50
CA SER A 623 22.65 -20.10 -23.33
C SER A 623 23.49 -20.12 -22.05
N GLN A 624 24.59 -19.36 -21.97
CA GLN A 624 25.46 -19.32 -20.79
C GLN A 624 24.94 -18.40 -19.69
N PHE A 625 24.19 -17.35 -20.07
CA PHE A 625 23.70 -16.33 -19.14
C PHE A 625 22.20 -16.10 -19.27
N LEU A 626 21.56 -15.89 -18.13
CA LEU A 626 20.20 -15.40 -18.00
C LEU A 626 20.25 -14.02 -17.34
N TYR A 627 19.50 -13.07 -17.89
CA TYR A 627 19.33 -11.73 -17.37
C TYR A 627 17.91 -11.60 -16.84
N ALA A 628 17.75 -10.99 -15.66
CA ALA A 628 16.43 -10.77 -15.07
C ALA A 628 16.28 -9.35 -14.55
N ALA A 629 15.11 -8.75 -14.79
CA ALA A 629 14.73 -7.46 -14.24
C ALA A 629 14.10 -7.64 -12.86
N ASP A 630 14.81 -7.20 -11.83
CA ASP A 630 14.32 -7.16 -10.45
C ASP A 630 13.54 -5.85 -10.23
N ILE A 631 12.23 -5.92 -10.48
CA ILE A 631 11.32 -4.77 -10.44
C ILE A 631 11.29 -4.13 -9.04
N GLY A 632 11.40 -4.95 -7.99
CA GLY A 632 11.26 -4.51 -6.60
C GLY A 632 12.46 -3.68 -6.10
N ASN A 633 13.60 -3.78 -6.78
CA ASN A 633 14.86 -3.15 -6.39
C ASN A 633 15.50 -2.28 -7.50
N ASN A 634 14.78 -2.01 -8.60
CA ASN A 634 15.22 -1.17 -9.72
C ASN A 634 16.60 -1.58 -10.28
N ARG A 635 16.79 -2.88 -10.50
CA ARG A 635 18.09 -3.43 -10.95
C ARG A 635 17.93 -4.61 -11.90
N VAL A 636 19.01 -4.94 -12.59
CA VAL A 636 19.13 -6.10 -13.45
C VAL A 636 20.19 -7.03 -12.89
N VAL A 637 19.90 -8.33 -12.86
CA VAL A 637 20.82 -9.37 -12.42
C VAL A 637 21.29 -10.22 -13.60
N LYS A 638 22.56 -10.62 -13.58
CA LYS A 638 23.15 -11.59 -14.51
C LYS A 638 23.35 -12.91 -13.79
N ILE A 639 22.90 -14.01 -14.38
CA ILE A 639 22.92 -15.34 -13.79
C ILE A 639 23.63 -16.29 -14.74
N ASN A 640 24.53 -17.13 -14.22
CA ASN A 640 25.10 -18.23 -14.99
C ASN A 640 24.07 -19.38 -15.04
N THR A 641 23.68 -19.80 -16.23
CA THR A 641 22.64 -20.82 -16.42
C THR A 641 23.05 -22.23 -15.96
N THR A 642 24.36 -22.50 -15.93
CA THR A 642 24.92 -23.81 -15.55
C THR A 642 25.03 -23.92 -14.04
N THR A 643 25.63 -22.92 -13.38
CA THR A 643 25.76 -22.92 -11.91
C THR A 643 24.49 -22.47 -11.20
N ARG A 644 23.58 -21.76 -11.91
CA ARG A 644 22.36 -21.13 -11.37
C ARG A 644 22.66 -20.07 -10.31
N GLU A 645 23.82 -19.44 -10.41
CA GLU A 645 24.28 -18.40 -9.49
C GLU A 645 24.38 -17.05 -10.19
N GLN A 646 24.10 -15.99 -9.43
CA GLN A 646 24.35 -14.61 -9.86
C GLN A 646 25.84 -14.38 -10.12
N VAL A 647 26.14 -13.73 -11.25
CA VAL A 647 27.48 -13.38 -11.72
C VAL A 647 27.68 -11.87 -11.53
N GLY A 648 28.60 -11.51 -10.64
CA GLY A 648 28.88 -10.12 -10.32
C GLY A 648 27.75 -9.41 -9.56
N ASP A 649 27.91 -8.11 -9.39
CA ASP A 649 26.91 -7.27 -8.74
C ASP A 649 25.73 -6.98 -9.67
N ALA A 650 24.57 -6.73 -9.08
CA ALA A 650 23.39 -6.30 -9.84
C ALA A 650 23.58 -4.85 -10.33
N LEU A 651 23.13 -4.56 -11.55
CA LEU A 651 23.22 -3.23 -12.13
C LEU A 651 21.95 -2.44 -11.87
N ARG A 652 22.09 -1.27 -11.24
CA ARG A 652 20.97 -0.34 -11.05
C ARG A 652 20.54 0.23 -12.40
N VAL A 653 19.24 0.27 -12.64
CA VAL A 653 18.61 0.83 -13.83
C VAL A 653 17.55 1.86 -13.42
N GLY A 654 16.64 2.24 -14.32
CA GLY A 654 15.51 3.09 -13.99
C GLY A 654 14.48 2.41 -13.08
N ASP A 655 13.41 3.12 -12.78
CA ASP A 655 12.38 2.64 -11.86
C ASP A 655 11.44 1.64 -12.53
N HIS A 656 11.09 0.58 -11.80
CA HIS A 656 10.25 -0.52 -12.26
C HIS A 656 10.70 -1.12 -13.61
N PRO A 657 11.88 -1.77 -13.68
CA PRO A 657 12.31 -2.45 -14.89
C PRO A 657 11.33 -3.59 -15.24
N SER A 658 10.82 -3.59 -16.46
CA SER A 658 9.80 -4.52 -16.97
C SER A 658 10.42 -5.52 -17.95
N ARG A 659 10.50 -5.18 -19.23
CA ARG A 659 10.98 -6.04 -20.33
C ARG A 659 12.47 -5.83 -20.61
N LEU A 660 13.17 -6.93 -20.92
CA LEU A 660 14.55 -6.89 -21.40
C LEU A 660 14.67 -7.51 -22.80
N VAL A 661 15.48 -6.89 -23.65
CA VAL A 661 15.82 -7.44 -24.97
C VAL A 661 17.33 -7.39 -25.15
N LEU A 662 17.93 -8.56 -25.37
CA LEU A 662 19.34 -8.70 -25.68
C LEU A 662 19.55 -8.65 -27.20
N SER A 663 20.61 -7.96 -27.64
CA SER A 663 20.99 -7.96 -29.04
C SER A 663 21.38 -9.37 -29.52
N PRO A 664 21.13 -9.73 -30.80
CA PRO A 664 21.40 -11.09 -31.29
C PRO A 664 22.86 -11.54 -31.22
N ASP A 665 23.80 -10.59 -31.17
CA ASP A 665 25.23 -10.84 -30.96
C ASP A 665 25.59 -11.06 -29.47
N GLY A 666 24.61 -10.93 -28.56
CA GLY A 666 24.77 -11.10 -27.13
C GLY A 666 25.52 -9.96 -26.42
N THR A 667 25.75 -8.82 -27.08
CA THR A 667 26.64 -7.76 -26.57
C THR A 667 25.93 -6.66 -25.79
N THR A 668 24.69 -6.31 -26.15
CA THR A 668 23.98 -5.14 -25.63
C THR A 668 22.58 -5.51 -25.17
N LEU A 669 22.25 -5.20 -23.92
CA LEU A 669 20.96 -5.46 -23.30
C LEU A 669 20.19 -4.13 -23.12
N TYR A 670 18.94 -4.09 -23.59
CA TYR A 670 18.04 -2.95 -23.43
C TYR A 670 16.98 -3.30 -22.40
N VAL A 671 16.70 -2.36 -21.49
CA VAL A 671 15.76 -2.57 -20.39
C VAL A 671 14.74 -1.44 -20.36
N ALA A 672 13.47 -1.78 -20.46
CA ALA A 672 12.38 -0.84 -20.29
C ALA A 672 12.15 -0.58 -18.80
N ASN A 673 12.16 0.70 -18.41
CA ASN A 673 11.90 1.12 -17.04
C ASN A 673 10.55 1.83 -17.01
N SER A 674 9.49 1.09 -16.69
CA SER A 674 8.11 1.57 -16.80
C SER A 674 7.77 2.67 -15.80
N GLY A 675 8.46 2.70 -14.66
CA GLY A 675 8.25 3.68 -13.60
C GLY A 675 8.99 4.99 -13.80
N SER A 676 9.99 5.03 -14.69
CA SER A 676 10.78 6.23 -14.97
C SER A 676 10.80 6.62 -16.45
N ASP A 677 9.85 6.09 -17.24
CA ASP A 677 9.61 6.45 -18.65
C ASP A 677 10.89 6.48 -19.50
N SER A 678 11.72 5.45 -19.35
CA SER A 678 13.06 5.43 -19.95
C SER A 678 13.55 4.03 -20.31
N ILE A 679 14.55 3.95 -21.19
CA ILE A 679 15.28 2.73 -21.52
C ILE A 679 16.70 2.80 -20.97
N SER A 680 17.10 1.81 -20.17
CA SER A 680 18.50 1.61 -19.79
C SER A 680 19.20 0.71 -20.80
N VAL A 681 20.47 1.02 -21.11
CA VAL A 681 21.31 0.23 -22.02
C VAL A 681 22.46 -0.34 -21.22
N ILE A 682 22.73 -1.64 -21.35
CA ILE A 682 23.77 -2.36 -20.59
C ILE A 682 24.67 -3.11 -21.58
N THR A 683 25.98 -3.06 -21.36
CA THR A 683 26.93 -3.93 -22.04
C THR A 683 26.92 -5.29 -21.34
N ALA A 684 26.61 -6.36 -22.06
CA ALA A 684 26.48 -7.70 -21.50
C ALA A 684 27.83 -8.35 -21.15
N GLY A 685 28.88 -8.00 -21.90
CA GLY A 685 30.25 -8.48 -21.69
C GLY A 685 30.88 -7.91 -20.42
N ASP A 686 31.16 -6.60 -20.42
CA ASP A 686 31.75 -5.89 -19.27
C ASP A 686 30.78 -5.72 -18.10
N TRP A 687 29.48 -5.97 -18.33
CA TRP A 687 28.43 -5.86 -17.33
C TRP A 687 28.35 -4.46 -16.71
N GLU A 688 28.09 -3.46 -17.55
CA GLU A 688 28.00 -2.05 -17.15
C GLU A 688 26.85 -1.31 -17.86
N VAL A 689 26.24 -0.33 -17.18
CA VAL A 689 25.22 0.56 -17.75
C VAL A 689 25.89 1.62 -18.63
N ILE A 690 25.42 1.77 -19.87
CA ILE A 690 26.01 2.63 -20.88
C ILE A 690 25.29 3.99 -20.94
N GLY A 691 25.90 5.01 -20.36
CA GLY A 691 25.44 6.41 -20.45
C GLY A 691 24.14 6.69 -19.69
N ALA A 692 23.49 7.81 -20.03
CA ALA A 692 22.21 8.19 -19.43
C ALA A 692 21.05 7.35 -20.02
N PRO A 693 19.99 7.07 -19.22
CA PRO A 693 18.77 6.43 -19.73
C PRO A 693 18.16 7.23 -20.88
N ILE A 694 17.60 6.51 -21.85
CA ILE A 694 16.96 7.09 -23.04
C ILE A 694 15.49 7.36 -22.70
N ALA A 695 15.09 8.63 -22.67
CA ALA A 695 13.69 8.99 -22.41
C ALA A 695 12.76 8.52 -23.54
N VAL A 696 11.60 7.99 -23.16
CA VAL A 696 10.55 7.50 -24.05
C VAL A 696 9.17 7.93 -23.51
N ALA A 697 8.08 7.57 -24.19
CA ALA A 697 6.74 7.91 -23.75
C ALA A 697 6.30 7.11 -22.49
N ASP A 698 5.31 7.62 -21.76
CA ASP A 698 4.88 7.11 -20.45
C ASP A 698 4.61 5.59 -20.45
N GLU A 699 5.13 4.92 -19.43
CA GLU A 699 4.94 3.49 -19.15
C GLU A 699 5.42 2.57 -20.29
N PRO A 700 6.74 2.58 -20.63
CA PRO A 700 7.31 1.62 -21.57
C PRO A 700 7.26 0.21 -20.99
N THR A 701 6.55 -0.69 -21.66
CA THR A 701 6.38 -2.08 -21.19
C THR A 701 6.96 -3.11 -22.14
N GLU A 702 6.95 -2.87 -23.45
CA GLU A 702 7.45 -3.85 -24.42
C GLU A 702 8.51 -3.28 -25.35
N LEU A 703 9.42 -4.16 -25.76
CA LEU A 703 10.58 -3.82 -26.57
C LEU A 703 10.68 -4.77 -27.75
N SER A 704 10.88 -4.23 -28.95
CA SER A 704 11.16 -5.00 -30.14
C SER A 704 12.41 -4.48 -30.84
N LEU A 705 13.45 -5.30 -30.94
CA LEU A 705 14.75 -4.91 -31.50
C LEU A 705 14.91 -5.39 -32.93
N ASN A 706 15.15 -4.45 -33.84
CA ASN A 706 15.71 -4.72 -35.15
C ASN A 706 17.19 -4.32 -35.15
N SER A 707 18.05 -5.32 -34.94
CA SER A 707 19.51 -5.13 -34.89
C SER A 707 20.10 -4.73 -36.24
N ALA A 708 19.53 -5.21 -37.35
CA ALA A 708 20.01 -4.93 -38.72
C ALA A 708 19.85 -3.45 -39.09
N THR A 709 18.80 -2.79 -38.60
CA THR A 709 18.55 -1.36 -38.87
C THR A 709 18.95 -0.44 -37.71
N HIS A 710 19.49 -1.00 -36.63
CA HIS A 710 19.80 -0.27 -35.39
C HIS A 710 18.58 0.50 -34.86
N ARG A 711 17.44 -0.20 -34.79
CA ARG A 711 16.16 0.35 -34.31
C ARG A 711 15.61 -0.50 -33.18
N LEU A 712 15.38 0.14 -32.04
CA LEU A 712 14.61 -0.41 -30.94
C LEU A 712 13.24 0.27 -30.95
N TYR A 713 12.18 -0.52 -31.05
CA TYR A 713 10.80 -0.05 -30.96
C TYR A 713 10.30 -0.28 -29.54
N VAL A 714 9.79 0.77 -28.92
CA VAL A 714 9.38 0.79 -27.52
C VAL A 714 7.89 1.06 -27.46
N LEU A 715 7.12 0.08 -27.01
CA LEU A 715 5.68 0.22 -26.80
C LEU A 715 5.43 0.79 -25.40
N SER A 716 4.73 1.92 -25.37
CA SER A 716 4.33 2.62 -24.16
C SER A 716 2.82 2.47 -23.97
N LYS A 717 2.39 1.60 -23.05
CA LYS A 717 0.99 1.15 -22.92
C LYS A 717 0.05 2.29 -22.57
N LYS A 718 0.39 3.08 -21.55
CA LYS A 718 -0.42 4.22 -21.11
C LYS A 718 -0.55 5.31 -22.17
N SER A 719 0.51 5.52 -22.94
CA SER A 719 0.51 6.51 -24.02
C SER A 719 -0.12 5.99 -25.31
N GLU A 720 -0.34 4.69 -25.46
CA GLU A 720 -0.75 4.02 -26.71
C GLU A 720 0.12 4.41 -27.91
N THR A 721 1.44 4.48 -27.69
CA THR A 721 2.40 4.85 -28.73
C THR A 721 3.61 3.95 -28.78
N ILE A 722 4.25 3.92 -29.94
CA ILE A 722 5.54 3.27 -30.18
C ILE A 722 6.58 4.37 -30.40
N THR A 723 7.57 4.42 -29.52
CA THR A 723 8.76 5.27 -29.67
C THR A 723 9.85 4.48 -30.38
N VAL A 724 10.47 5.08 -31.40
CA VAL A 724 11.59 4.47 -32.13
C VAL A 724 12.89 5.04 -31.59
N VAL A 725 13.81 4.18 -31.19
CA VAL A 725 15.14 4.57 -30.68
C VAL A 725 16.21 4.05 -31.64
N ASN A 726 17.14 4.94 -32.04
CA ASN A 726 18.35 4.54 -32.73
C ASN A 726 19.35 4.00 -31.72
N THR A 727 19.71 2.73 -31.84
CA THR A 727 20.58 2.06 -30.85
C THR A 727 22.04 2.48 -30.93
N GLN A 728 22.51 3.01 -32.07
CA GLN A 728 23.87 3.54 -32.21
C GLN A 728 24.01 4.91 -31.56
N THR A 729 23.04 5.81 -31.79
CA THR A 729 23.11 7.18 -31.27
C THR A 729 22.46 7.32 -29.89
N ARG A 730 21.65 6.33 -29.47
CA ARG A 730 20.83 6.33 -28.25
C ARG A 730 19.88 7.53 -28.18
N GLN A 731 19.30 7.86 -29.32
CA GLN A 731 18.34 8.95 -29.46
C GLN A 731 17.05 8.45 -30.10
N THR A 732 15.94 9.08 -29.73
CA THR A 732 14.65 8.84 -30.37
C THR A 732 14.67 9.33 -31.82
N VAL A 733 13.95 8.64 -32.69
CA VAL A 733 13.90 8.89 -34.13
C VAL A 733 12.47 9.19 -34.55
N GLY A 734 12.22 10.45 -34.89
CA GLY A 734 10.90 10.94 -35.30
C GLY A 734 9.91 11.04 -34.13
N GLY A 735 8.64 11.38 -34.44
CA GLY A 735 7.56 11.48 -33.44
C GLY A 735 7.08 10.14 -32.88
N PRO A 736 6.06 10.09 -32.01
CA PRO A 736 5.44 8.82 -31.62
C PRO A 736 4.66 8.19 -32.79
N MET A 737 4.62 6.85 -32.86
CA MET A 737 3.77 6.10 -33.79
C MET A 737 2.55 5.58 -33.03
N ALA A 738 1.35 5.66 -33.60
CA ALA A 738 0.16 5.11 -32.94
C ALA A 738 0.24 3.57 -32.89
N SER A 739 0.10 2.98 -31.71
CA SER A 739 0.07 1.52 -31.55
C SER A 739 -1.28 0.91 -31.92
N GLY A 740 -2.35 1.71 -31.82
CA GLY A 740 -3.73 1.22 -31.71
C GLY A 740 -4.16 1.11 -30.25
N PRO A 741 -5.48 0.99 -29.99
CA PRO A 741 -6.06 1.02 -28.65
C PRO A 741 -5.69 -0.23 -27.86
N SER A 742 -5.51 -0.07 -26.54
CA SER A 742 -5.25 -1.15 -25.58
C SER A 742 -4.14 -2.12 -26.01
N PRO A 743 -2.93 -1.62 -26.34
CA PRO A 743 -1.86 -2.46 -26.85
C PRO A 743 -1.29 -3.36 -25.74
N THR A 744 -1.04 -4.62 -26.04
CA THR A 744 -0.50 -5.60 -25.07
C THR A 744 0.94 -6.00 -25.38
N ASP A 745 1.25 -6.23 -26.65
CA ASP A 745 2.59 -6.63 -27.10
C ASP A 745 2.95 -6.11 -28.50
N LEU A 746 4.25 -6.10 -28.82
CA LEU A 746 4.85 -5.55 -30.05
C LEU A 746 5.95 -6.48 -30.61
N ALA A 747 5.82 -6.85 -31.89
CA ALA A 747 6.84 -7.60 -32.63
C ALA A 747 7.20 -6.93 -33.96
N ILE A 748 8.49 -6.86 -34.30
CA ILE A 748 8.98 -6.54 -35.66
C ILE A 748 9.20 -7.84 -36.44
N ASP A 749 8.85 -7.86 -37.73
CA ASP A 749 9.20 -8.98 -38.60
C ASP A 749 10.73 -9.12 -38.83
N SER A 750 11.13 -10.29 -39.31
CA SER A 750 12.53 -10.61 -39.63
C SER A 750 13.14 -9.73 -40.74
N LYS A 751 12.31 -9.10 -41.57
CA LYS A 751 12.75 -8.18 -42.63
C LYS A 751 12.95 -6.76 -42.10
N GLY A 752 12.37 -6.43 -40.95
CA GLY A 752 12.36 -5.09 -40.40
C GLY A 752 11.35 -4.13 -41.04
N GLU A 753 10.37 -4.65 -41.77
CA GLU A 753 9.47 -3.85 -42.61
C GLU A 753 8.13 -3.57 -41.94
N ARG A 754 7.63 -4.52 -41.12
CA ARG A 754 6.34 -4.43 -40.44
C ARG A 754 6.46 -4.63 -38.94
N LEU A 755 5.83 -3.75 -38.18
CA LEU A 755 5.52 -3.93 -36.77
C LEU A 755 4.11 -4.51 -36.62
N TYR A 756 3.96 -5.45 -35.71
CA TYR A 756 2.71 -6.09 -35.33
C TYR A 756 2.43 -5.74 -33.87
N VAL A 757 1.26 -5.20 -33.61
CA VAL A 757 0.83 -4.79 -32.27
C VAL A 757 -0.42 -5.56 -31.90
N ALA A 758 -0.39 -6.30 -30.80
CA ALA A 758 -1.58 -6.95 -30.25
C ALA A 758 -2.48 -5.91 -29.58
N GLY A 759 -3.75 -5.81 -30.00
CA GLY A 759 -4.75 -4.92 -29.40
C GLY A 759 -5.81 -5.74 -28.69
N ARG A 760 -5.67 -5.86 -27.36
CA ARG A 760 -6.50 -6.75 -26.51
C ARG A 760 -7.99 -6.54 -26.70
N ASP A 761 -8.46 -5.30 -26.53
CA ASP A 761 -9.89 -5.00 -26.58
C ASP A 761 -10.47 -5.04 -28.00
N SER A 762 -9.61 -5.15 -29.03
CA SER A 762 -10.00 -5.15 -30.44
C SER A 762 -10.01 -6.55 -31.07
N ASP A 763 -9.52 -7.58 -30.38
CA ASP A 763 -9.35 -8.94 -30.93
C ASP A 763 -8.48 -9.01 -32.21
N GLU A 764 -7.65 -7.99 -32.40
CA GLU A 764 -6.95 -7.70 -33.65
C GLU A 764 -5.46 -7.41 -33.41
N VAL A 765 -4.66 -7.67 -34.46
CA VAL A 765 -3.25 -7.28 -34.54
C VAL A 765 -3.11 -6.13 -35.54
N THR A 766 -2.74 -4.96 -35.05
CA THR A 766 -2.46 -3.79 -35.89
C THR A 766 -1.12 -3.97 -36.59
N VAL A 767 -1.09 -3.69 -37.90
CA VAL A 767 0.14 -3.82 -38.72
C VAL A 767 0.60 -2.45 -39.16
N ILE A 768 1.81 -2.08 -38.78
CA ILE A 768 2.39 -0.76 -39.02
C ILE A 768 3.62 -0.92 -39.91
N ASP A 769 3.75 -0.07 -40.92
CA ASP A 769 4.94 0.01 -41.75
C ASP A 769 6.06 0.69 -40.97
N ALA A 770 7.18 0.01 -40.77
CA ALA A 770 8.29 0.52 -39.98
C ALA A 770 8.98 1.74 -40.63
N LYS A 771 8.89 1.87 -41.97
CA LYS A 771 9.54 2.94 -42.73
C LYS A 771 8.65 4.17 -42.89
N THR A 772 7.39 3.98 -43.30
CA THR A 772 6.42 5.08 -43.46
C THR A 772 5.81 5.49 -42.13
N ARG A 773 5.87 4.61 -41.12
CA ARG A 773 5.43 4.83 -39.74
C ARG A 773 3.93 5.03 -39.64
N GLN A 774 3.20 4.47 -40.60
CA GLN A 774 1.75 4.49 -40.69
C GLN A 774 1.23 3.06 -40.76
N GLN A 775 -0.06 2.91 -40.47
CA GLN A 775 -0.74 1.64 -40.63
C GLN A 775 -0.56 1.11 -42.06
N ALA A 776 0.02 -0.08 -42.17
CA ALA A 776 0.37 -0.70 -43.45
C ALA A 776 -0.86 -1.27 -44.18
N ARG A 777 -1.84 -1.74 -43.40
CA ARG A 777 -3.05 -2.42 -43.85
C ARG A 777 -4.09 -2.45 -42.74
N SER A 778 -5.32 -2.84 -43.08
CA SER A 778 -6.35 -3.15 -42.07
C SER A 778 -5.83 -4.18 -41.06
N PRO A 779 -6.20 -4.05 -39.77
CA PRO A 779 -5.72 -4.96 -38.73
C PRO A 779 -6.11 -6.41 -39.02
N ILE A 780 -5.31 -7.33 -38.50
CA ILE A 780 -5.51 -8.77 -38.69
C ILE A 780 -6.34 -9.29 -37.53
N LYS A 781 -7.55 -9.77 -37.82
CA LYS A 781 -8.40 -10.40 -36.81
C LYS A 781 -7.87 -11.77 -36.41
N VAL A 782 -7.48 -11.94 -35.14
CA VAL A 782 -6.77 -13.13 -34.65
C VAL A 782 -7.59 -13.95 -33.66
N GLY A 783 -8.59 -13.35 -33.02
CA GLY A 783 -9.41 -14.00 -32.00
C GLY A 783 -9.32 -13.28 -30.66
N ASP A 784 -9.74 -14.00 -29.63
CA ASP A 784 -10.06 -13.50 -28.28
C ASP A 784 -8.87 -12.89 -27.54
N GLU A 785 -8.91 -11.57 -27.31
CA GLU A 785 -8.04 -10.81 -26.43
C GLU A 785 -6.54 -11.14 -26.60
N PRO A 786 -5.88 -10.74 -27.70
CA PRO A 786 -4.47 -11.02 -27.90
C PRO A 786 -3.61 -10.35 -26.81
N ARG A 787 -2.82 -11.15 -26.09
CA ARG A 787 -1.98 -10.77 -24.95
C ARG A 787 -0.48 -10.75 -25.28
N ASP A 788 -0.03 -11.70 -26.10
CA ASP A 788 1.40 -11.89 -26.38
C ASP A 788 1.65 -12.24 -27.86
N LEU A 789 2.78 -11.80 -28.39
CA LEU A 789 3.24 -12.03 -29.76
C LEU A 789 4.60 -12.73 -29.74
N ALA A 790 4.60 -14.04 -29.96
CA ALA A 790 5.82 -14.85 -29.96
C ALA A 790 6.34 -15.08 -31.39
N PRO A 791 7.44 -14.42 -31.82
CA PRO A 791 7.99 -14.58 -33.17
C PRO A 791 8.76 -15.90 -33.28
N GLY A 792 8.54 -16.61 -34.39
CA GLY A 792 9.26 -17.82 -34.78
C GLY A 792 10.38 -17.53 -35.78
N PRO A 793 11.41 -18.39 -35.85
CA PRO A 793 12.58 -18.21 -36.72
C PRO A 793 12.25 -18.32 -38.22
N ASP A 794 11.12 -18.92 -38.58
CA ASP A 794 10.65 -19.10 -39.95
C ASP A 794 9.79 -17.94 -40.48
N GLY A 795 9.59 -16.88 -39.67
CA GLY A 795 8.66 -15.80 -39.96
C GLY A 795 7.20 -16.13 -39.65
N SER A 796 6.94 -17.19 -38.90
CA SER A 796 5.68 -17.36 -38.19
C SER A 796 5.64 -16.41 -36.99
N LEU A 797 4.49 -15.79 -36.74
CA LEU A 797 4.22 -14.99 -35.54
C LEU A 797 3.02 -15.63 -34.84
N TYR A 798 3.27 -16.17 -33.65
CA TYR A 798 2.23 -16.77 -32.81
C TYR A 798 1.59 -15.68 -31.97
N VAL A 799 0.28 -15.51 -32.15
CA VAL A 799 -0.52 -14.53 -31.43
C VAL A 799 -1.32 -15.28 -30.39
N ILE A 800 -1.05 -15.01 -29.12
CA ILE A 800 -1.63 -15.72 -27.99
C ILE A 800 -2.76 -14.87 -27.44
N GLY A 801 -3.98 -15.40 -27.50
CA GLY A 801 -5.14 -14.86 -26.83
C GLY A 801 -5.43 -15.59 -25.52
N VAL A 802 -6.51 -15.23 -24.84
CA VAL A 802 -6.87 -15.83 -23.53
C VAL A 802 -7.09 -17.34 -23.69
N LYS A 803 -7.98 -17.74 -24.61
CA LYS A 803 -8.34 -19.15 -24.85
C LYS A 803 -8.05 -19.63 -26.26
N THR A 804 -7.34 -18.83 -27.04
CA THR A 804 -7.03 -19.17 -28.43
C THR A 804 -5.60 -18.77 -28.77
N PHE A 805 -5.05 -19.36 -29.81
CA PHE A 805 -3.88 -18.81 -30.48
C PHE A 805 -4.09 -18.78 -31.98
N ALA A 806 -3.46 -17.83 -32.64
CA ALA A 806 -3.43 -17.72 -34.10
C ALA A 806 -1.99 -17.64 -34.60
N VAL A 807 -1.76 -18.09 -35.84
CA VAL A 807 -0.46 -17.98 -36.49
C VAL A 807 -0.55 -17.06 -37.69
N ILE A 808 0.27 -16.01 -37.70
CA ILE A 808 0.44 -15.05 -38.80
C ILE A 808 1.76 -15.37 -39.51
N ASN A 809 1.76 -15.49 -40.84
CA ASN A 809 3.00 -15.62 -41.61
C ASN A 809 3.51 -14.23 -42.03
N THR A 810 4.51 -13.69 -41.35
CA THR A 810 4.99 -12.32 -41.57
C THR A 810 5.75 -12.15 -42.89
N ASN A 811 6.09 -13.23 -43.59
CA ASN A 811 6.81 -13.17 -44.87
C ASN A 811 5.90 -12.85 -46.06
N VAL A 812 4.58 -12.95 -45.90
CA VAL A 812 3.58 -12.65 -46.93
C VAL A 812 2.72 -11.45 -46.53
N GLU A 813 2.37 -10.60 -47.48
CA GLU A 813 1.61 -9.36 -47.19
C GLU A 813 0.20 -9.65 -46.67
N THR A 814 -0.50 -10.59 -47.32
CA THR A 814 -1.85 -11.02 -46.95
C THR A 814 -1.80 -12.34 -46.22
N THR A 815 -1.83 -12.26 -44.90
CA THR A 815 -1.89 -13.42 -44.01
C THR A 815 -3.34 -13.79 -43.72
N ARG A 816 -3.60 -15.10 -43.64
CA ARG A 816 -4.85 -15.63 -43.08
C ARG A 816 -4.52 -16.32 -41.76
N PRO A 817 -4.83 -15.71 -40.60
CA PRO A 817 -4.55 -16.32 -39.32
C PRO A 817 -5.25 -17.68 -39.24
N THR A 818 -4.64 -18.61 -38.50
CA THR A 818 -5.24 -19.92 -38.22
C THR A 818 -5.56 -20.02 -36.73
N PRO A 819 -6.74 -19.53 -36.28
CA PRO A 819 -7.15 -19.65 -34.89
C PRO A 819 -7.29 -21.11 -34.47
N LYS A 820 -6.88 -21.40 -33.25
CA LYS A 820 -6.96 -22.69 -32.60
C LYS A 820 -7.30 -22.46 -31.13
N ASP A 821 -8.21 -23.28 -30.61
CA ASP A 821 -8.62 -23.21 -29.21
C ASP A 821 -7.53 -23.79 -28.30
N LEU A 822 -7.42 -23.20 -27.11
CA LEU A 822 -6.65 -23.66 -25.97
C LEU A 822 -7.63 -24.03 -24.85
N PRO A 823 -7.37 -25.10 -24.08
CA PRO A 823 -8.33 -25.60 -23.10
C PRO A 823 -8.52 -24.67 -21.90
N ASP A 824 -7.49 -23.93 -21.50
CA ASP A 824 -7.51 -23.00 -20.35
C ASP A 824 -6.78 -21.68 -20.71
N GLU A 825 -6.79 -20.73 -19.79
CA GLU A 825 -6.32 -19.35 -20.01
C GLU A 825 -4.81 -19.30 -20.29
N SER A 826 -4.37 -18.32 -21.09
CA SER A 826 -3.00 -18.14 -21.55
C SER A 826 -2.55 -16.69 -21.36
N GLU A 827 -1.26 -16.50 -21.06
CA GLU A 827 -0.68 -15.20 -20.71
C GLU A 827 0.53 -14.86 -21.59
N ALA A 828 1.49 -15.77 -21.70
CA ALA A 828 2.75 -15.56 -22.40
C ALA A 828 3.19 -16.79 -23.18
N ALA A 829 4.01 -16.61 -24.21
CA ALA A 829 4.58 -17.70 -24.98
C ALA A 829 6.03 -17.46 -25.41
N ALA A 830 6.72 -18.54 -25.73
CA ALA A 830 8.00 -18.50 -26.42
C ALA A 830 8.08 -19.65 -27.43
N VAL A 831 8.76 -19.38 -28.55
CA VAL A 831 9.02 -20.36 -29.60
C VAL A 831 10.41 -20.96 -29.40
N SER A 832 10.56 -22.27 -29.63
CA SER A 832 11.87 -22.93 -29.62
C SER A 832 12.80 -22.33 -30.70
N SER A 833 14.11 -22.41 -30.47
CA SER A 833 15.13 -21.91 -31.39
C SER A 833 15.03 -22.56 -32.78
N ASP A 834 14.58 -23.82 -32.83
CA ASP A 834 14.36 -24.57 -34.07
C ASP A 834 12.99 -24.34 -34.72
N GLY A 835 12.12 -23.54 -34.09
CA GLY A 835 10.77 -23.20 -34.56
C GLY A 835 9.76 -24.35 -34.51
N LYS A 836 10.10 -25.51 -33.95
CA LYS A 836 9.22 -26.69 -33.95
C LYS A 836 8.25 -26.75 -32.79
N LYS A 837 8.52 -26.03 -31.70
CA LYS A 837 7.68 -26.03 -30.50
C LYS A 837 7.32 -24.61 -30.08
N VAL A 838 6.10 -24.43 -29.58
CA VAL A 838 5.67 -23.22 -28.90
C VAL A 838 5.28 -23.57 -27.48
N TYR A 839 5.88 -22.90 -26.53
CA TYR A 839 5.60 -23.03 -25.12
C TYR A 839 4.64 -21.91 -24.73
N ILE A 840 3.49 -22.25 -24.18
CA ILE A 840 2.48 -21.28 -23.73
C ILE A 840 2.32 -21.43 -22.22
N LEU A 841 2.57 -20.35 -21.49
CA LEU A 841 2.25 -20.19 -20.08
C LEU A 841 0.82 -19.68 -19.94
N GLY A 842 0.13 -20.19 -18.93
CA GLY A 842 -1.23 -19.81 -18.61
C GLY A 842 -1.67 -20.40 -17.29
N SER A 843 -2.99 -20.43 -17.07
CA SER A 843 -3.58 -20.93 -15.84
C SER A 843 -4.76 -21.86 -16.14
N SER A 844 -4.94 -22.85 -15.26
CA SER A 844 -6.03 -23.82 -15.27
C SER A 844 -6.64 -23.89 -13.87
N GLY A 845 -7.67 -23.06 -13.63
CA GLY A 845 -8.28 -22.94 -12.31
C GLY A 845 -7.37 -22.20 -11.33
N THR A 846 -6.81 -22.89 -10.34
CA THR A 846 -5.87 -22.30 -9.37
C THR A 846 -4.41 -22.71 -9.60
N ALA A 847 -4.14 -23.50 -10.65
CA ALA A 847 -2.79 -23.99 -10.97
C ALA A 847 -2.30 -23.33 -12.26
N ASP A 848 -0.99 -23.09 -12.34
CA ASP A 848 -0.34 -22.63 -13.55
C ASP A 848 -0.13 -23.80 -14.51
N THR A 849 -0.12 -23.50 -15.81
CA THR A 849 0.13 -24.49 -16.84
C THR A 849 1.12 -24.01 -17.89
N VAL A 850 2.03 -24.90 -18.27
CA VAL A 850 2.90 -24.72 -19.45
C VAL A 850 2.52 -25.77 -20.48
N ARG A 851 1.99 -25.32 -21.62
CA ARG A 851 1.62 -26.18 -22.75
C ARG A 851 2.70 -26.16 -23.81
N ILE A 852 2.90 -27.31 -24.45
CA ILE A 852 3.79 -27.44 -25.61
C ILE A 852 2.93 -27.72 -26.83
N ILE A 853 3.00 -26.82 -27.79
CA ILE A 853 2.37 -26.95 -29.11
C ILE A 853 3.44 -27.38 -30.10
N ASP A 854 3.14 -28.41 -30.88
CA ASP A 854 3.94 -28.74 -32.06
C ASP A 854 3.59 -27.75 -33.18
N ALA A 855 4.58 -26.99 -33.65
CA ALA A 855 4.37 -25.90 -34.61
C ALA A 855 3.82 -26.38 -35.96
N GLY A 856 4.18 -27.59 -36.39
CA GLY A 856 3.77 -28.18 -37.66
C GLY A 856 2.29 -28.61 -37.65
N SER A 857 1.89 -29.39 -36.66
CA SER A 857 0.52 -29.89 -36.49
C SER A 857 -0.41 -28.87 -35.82
N ARG A 858 0.15 -27.90 -35.09
CA ARG A 858 -0.56 -26.88 -34.30
C ARG A 858 -1.49 -27.52 -33.26
N GLN A 859 -1.05 -28.62 -32.69
CA GLN A 859 -1.76 -29.35 -31.63
C GLN A 859 -0.95 -29.29 -30.34
N VAL A 860 -1.65 -29.26 -29.21
CA VAL A 860 -1.02 -29.44 -27.90
C VAL A 860 -0.52 -30.87 -27.82
N VAL A 861 0.79 -31.05 -27.68
CA VAL A 861 1.45 -32.36 -27.61
C VAL A 861 1.87 -32.74 -26.20
N ALA A 862 2.01 -31.76 -25.30
CA ALA A 862 2.29 -31.97 -23.89
C ALA A 862 1.81 -30.79 -23.05
N SER A 863 1.63 -31.01 -21.75
CA SER A 863 1.32 -29.97 -20.78
C SER A 863 1.90 -30.33 -19.42
N LEU A 864 2.36 -29.33 -18.69
CA LEU A 864 2.59 -29.37 -17.26
C LEU A 864 1.50 -28.54 -16.60
N THR A 865 0.87 -29.08 -15.56
CA THR A 865 -0.05 -28.34 -14.70
C THR A 865 0.43 -28.55 -13.27
N ASP A 866 0.88 -27.48 -12.64
CA ASP A 866 1.44 -27.50 -11.29
C ASP A 866 1.24 -26.12 -10.64
N ASP A 867 1.45 -26.02 -9.33
CA ASP A 867 1.52 -24.71 -8.68
C ASP A 867 2.89 -24.08 -8.96
N LEU A 868 3.01 -23.45 -10.14
CA LEU A 868 4.21 -22.73 -10.54
C LEU A 868 4.28 -21.34 -9.89
N GLY A 869 3.28 -20.93 -9.12
CA GLY A 869 3.18 -19.62 -8.48
C GLY A 869 2.23 -18.67 -9.19
N VAL A 870 2.70 -17.45 -9.43
CA VAL A 870 2.02 -16.48 -10.31
C VAL A 870 3.05 -16.15 -11.37
N ALA A 871 3.20 -17.10 -12.30
CA ALA A 871 4.19 -17.01 -13.34
C ALA A 871 3.80 -15.91 -14.33
N VAL A 872 4.75 -15.04 -14.66
CA VAL A 872 4.48 -13.84 -15.47
C VAL A 872 5.05 -13.97 -16.87
N GLU A 873 6.27 -14.48 -16.99
CA GLU A 873 7.00 -14.58 -18.25
C GLU A 873 7.74 -15.91 -18.37
N LEU A 874 7.94 -16.34 -19.62
CA LEU A 874 8.73 -17.53 -19.95
C LEU A 874 9.75 -17.25 -21.05
N VAL A 875 10.95 -17.79 -20.91
CA VAL A 875 11.97 -17.77 -21.98
C VAL A 875 12.60 -19.15 -22.15
N VAL A 876 12.87 -19.53 -23.40
CA VAL A 876 13.47 -20.82 -23.77
C VAL A 876 14.96 -20.60 -24.01
N SER A 877 15.80 -21.51 -23.51
CA SER A 877 17.24 -21.48 -23.80
C SER A 877 17.51 -21.72 -25.28
N GLY A 878 18.58 -21.12 -25.82
CA GLY A 878 18.97 -21.28 -27.22
C GLY A 878 19.39 -22.71 -27.62
N ASP A 879 19.62 -23.59 -26.65
CA ASP A 879 19.83 -25.03 -26.87
C ASP A 879 18.53 -25.87 -26.79
N ASP A 880 17.39 -25.20 -26.59
CA ASP A 880 16.06 -25.77 -26.43
C ASP A 880 15.97 -26.87 -25.34
N GLN A 881 16.85 -26.84 -24.33
CA GLN A 881 16.84 -27.80 -23.23
C GLN A 881 16.10 -27.30 -21.98
N ARG A 882 15.92 -25.99 -21.83
CA ARG A 882 15.41 -25.39 -20.60
C ARG A 882 14.39 -24.28 -20.88
N ILE A 883 13.44 -24.15 -19.97
CA ILE A 883 12.51 -23.02 -19.90
C ILE A 883 12.74 -22.33 -18.57
N TYR A 884 12.88 -21.01 -18.58
CA TYR A 884 12.98 -20.19 -17.39
C TYR A 884 11.67 -19.44 -17.18
N LEU A 885 11.11 -19.51 -15.97
CA LEU A 885 9.86 -18.85 -15.61
C LEU A 885 10.11 -17.84 -14.50
N SER A 886 9.66 -16.61 -14.70
CA SER A 886 9.65 -15.57 -13.66
C SER A 886 8.34 -15.62 -12.86
N ASN A 887 8.41 -15.27 -11.59
CA ASN A 887 7.29 -15.35 -10.65
C ASN A 887 7.14 -14.06 -9.87
N PHE A 888 5.89 -13.61 -9.69
CA PHE A 888 5.61 -12.35 -8.99
C PHE A 888 5.65 -12.49 -7.45
N PHE A 889 5.13 -13.59 -6.89
CA PHE A 889 5.01 -13.78 -5.44
C PHE A 889 5.94 -14.83 -4.84
N GLN A 890 6.68 -15.57 -5.67
CA GLN A 890 7.69 -16.53 -5.21
C GLN A 890 9.07 -15.97 -5.46
N ASP A 891 9.96 -16.09 -4.48
CA ASP A 891 11.36 -15.71 -4.64
C ASP A 891 11.98 -16.52 -5.79
N GLY A 892 12.73 -15.90 -6.71
CA GLY A 892 13.54 -16.61 -7.69
C GLY A 892 12.87 -17.01 -9.02
N ILE A 893 13.65 -17.67 -9.88
CA ILE A 893 13.26 -18.07 -11.25
C ILE A 893 13.20 -19.59 -11.33
N LEU A 894 12.08 -20.15 -11.79
CA LEU A 894 11.94 -21.61 -11.96
C LEU A 894 12.62 -22.06 -13.26
N VAL A 895 13.22 -23.25 -13.22
CA VAL A 895 13.87 -23.88 -14.38
C VAL A 895 13.15 -25.18 -14.69
N LEU A 896 12.60 -25.28 -15.90
CA LEU A 896 11.89 -26.46 -16.40
C LEU A 896 12.68 -27.14 -17.51
N ASP A 897 12.48 -28.46 -17.65
CA ASP A 897 12.99 -29.30 -18.76
C ASP A 897 12.02 -29.24 -19.96
N THR A 898 12.53 -29.18 -21.19
CA THR A 898 11.72 -29.09 -22.42
C THR A 898 11.26 -30.45 -22.97
N VAL A 899 11.87 -31.57 -22.54
CA VAL A 899 11.56 -32.93 -23.05
C VAL A 899 10.35 -33.52 -22.33
N GLY A 900 10.17 -33.18 -21.06
CA GLY A 900 8.94 -33.39 -20.31
C GLY A 900 8.82 -32.23 -19.33
N PRO A 901 7.88 -31.29 -19.54
CA PRO A 901 7.83 -30.07 -18.75
C PRO A 901 7.65 -30.47 -17.29
N LYS A 902 8.73 -30.30 -16.53
CA LYS A 902 8.82 -30.56 -15.09
C LYS A 902 9.82 -29.60 -14.52
N VAL A 903 9.61 -29.19 -13.28
CA VAL A 903 10.55 -28.34 -12.56
C VAL A 903 11.83 -29.14 -12.27
N ILE A 904 12.97 -28.67 -12.77
CA ILE A 904 14.31 -29.25 -12.55
C ILE A 904 15.20 -28.38 -11.66
N GLY A 905 14.65 -27.27 -11.17
CA GLY A 905 15.29 -26.46 -10.15
C GLY A 905 14.77 -25.04 -10.11
N LYS A 906 15.44 -24.24 -9.28
CA LYS A 906 15.12 -22.86 -8.97
C LYS A 906 16.41 -22.06 -8.87
N ILE A 907 16.42 -20.86 -9.42
CA ILE A 907 17.50 -19.88 -9.29
C ILE A 907 17.08 -18.89 -8.22
N GLU A 908 17.84 -18.82 -7.13
CA GLU A 908 17.62 -17.83 -6.07
C GLU A 908 18.30 -16.51 -6.45
N LEU A 909 17.57 -15.41 -6.28
CA LEU A 909 18.10 -14.07 -6.51
C LEU A 909 18.66 -13.52 -5.19
N LYS A 910 19.88 -12.97 -5.21
CA LYS A 910 20.49 -12.40 -4.00
C LYS A 910 19.86 -11.03 -3.69
N SER A 911 19.55 -10.78 -2.42
CA SER A 911 19.12 -9.47 -1.92
C SER A 911 20.21 -8.41 -2.09
#